data_AF-A0A1I8PGW9-F1
#
_entry.id   AF-A0A1I8PGW9-F1
#
_cell.length_a   1.000
_cell.length_b   1.000
_cell.length_c   1.000
_cell.angle_alpha   90.00
_cell.angle_beta   90.00
_cell.angle_gamma   90.00
#
_symmetry.space_group_name_H-M   'P 1'
#
loop_
_entity.id
_entity.type
_entity.pdbx_description
1 polymer ?
#
loop_
_entity_poly.entity_id
_entity_poly.type
_entity_poly.pdbx_seq_one_letter_code
_entity_poly.pdbx_strand_id
1 'polypeptide(L)'
;MLKMSENKEQSLLEENDEKVLAVFEDDSDPSVSCDVDIIPPNEATNPLDVPLALLPPDHPLLQKFQQSLKEYLLRTRDKLINEIEEIKYSTKQKEQEREEQGAILYDMQEDIMRQNKQLETFEEQIQDHLQKRHVEEESVRKLKEEYEEKSQMSKQQKTKYNKRMAELENMQELEKNISRWADDVEDEVKNAKRVVSRDAQLQQELSEEKKKSDLLSYHLDVEVKRSEKELEIVQNEVKDMEEVLNVLGMSVSNANADLEALESEHKRLSQAWSEVIVAISLRDRILYQVQEAMNKEKESIKLSTAGMQAIRKQIQKELQLNEKLEIFKNRLSDDFMVLRRQCKSQSDILADLEQKLTEVPIMLEQTEKDLKDAKMEGNNLQTEIHRIQLKIDKEYNKKYETEENILKLAQEQLINDKASEYRLKLLNNSQEERRSMELDLTQAQNQLAETLLEMERHKANNFRKSQENERLNDKLLSLERKSDLLNMELKQLGTQIEIKIKRMDKLNNQLDELLRSNEGQEISPTEVKIKHLEKTVHEKDQQLRDYQKYWIMFQNHYVNLSQKRSAQMSQIQITRKQLSIIKQKSLKLDQELEQSEVNTKELNRDIQIYQSKLELLNARVAKKRQHHELVENECEQEHAELVEKLKDNEMRVLELEESINELQIEIEHYKDEVLDKHRESLSWETKYKLIEETLRWRREEGALDSELGTMRTEIHRMQIRHQQLKRAQEKLIQDLDHCVMHREHISVTASSKQTMEQSKPTAARQSNTSIKYKINDLRNKLKQIQSEITLISDQQSKQATKEYQCIEEDIKRLRSHIEQETAEDNKIRCEIEAGMLQKHENLENIIRKQNRAKSYRRLNAAAQPLKLPRSEASILAQMQKQLEMNDHLIDAIQSLSSDHPEKQSFFSKLLHVLKT
;
A
#
# COMPACT_ATOMS: atom_id res chain seq x y z
N MET A 1 -33.36 -6.45 -64.13
CA MET A 1 -34.23 -5.45 -64.78
C MET A 1 -33.33 -4.51 -65.56
N LEU A 2 -33.45 -4.41 -66.89
CA LEU A 2 -34.28 -3.42 -67.61
C LEU A 2 -33.82 -1.96 -67.35
N LYS A 3 -33.46 -1.14 -68.36
CA LYS A 3 -33.25 -1.43 -69.80
C LYS A 3 -32.58 -0.23 -70.52
N MET A 4 -31.66 -0.48 -71.47
CA MET A 4 -31.34 0.30 -72.70
C MET A 4 -30.90 1.78 -72.58
N SER A 5 -30.04 2.36 -73.45
CA SER A 5 -29.04 1.88 -74.46
C SER A 5 -28.27 3.15 -74.96
N GLU A 6 -27.49 3.27 -76.06
CA GLU A 6 -27.18 2.47 -77.26
C GLU A 6 -25.91 3.01 -77.99
N ASN A 7 -25.18 2.15 -78.76
CA ASN A 7 -24.41 2.36 -80.03
C ASN A 7 -23.56 3.65 -80.32
N LYS A 8 -22.45 3.66 -81.09
CA LYS A 8 -21.73 2.68 -81.98
C LYS A 8 -20.29 3.21 -82.25
N GLU A 9 -19.22 2.41 -82.15
CA GLU A 9 -18.44 1.70 -83.22
C GLU A 9 -17.55 2.51 -84.22
N GLN A 10 -16.22 2.21 -84.17
CA GLN A 10 -15.25 2.02 -85.31
C GLN A 10 -14.82 3.27 -86.16
N SER A 11 -13.70 3.33 -86.90
CA SER A 11 -12.62 2.38 -87.34
C SER A 11 -11.23 3.10 -87.50
N LEU A 12 -10.05 2.46 -87.38
CA LEU A 12 -9.11 1.98 -88.46
C LEU A 12 -8.67 3.04 -89.54
N LEU A 13 -7.43 3.13 -90.10
CA LEU A 13 -6.09 2.48 -89.96
C LEU A 13 -4.99 3.32 -90.70
N GLU A 14 -3.71 2.91 -90.61
CA GLU A 14 -2.55 2.85 -91.59
C GLU A 14 -2.60 3.62 -92.96
N GLU A 15 -1.52 3.97 -93.71
CA GLU A 15 -0.03 3.94 -93.57
C GLU A 15 0.69 4.79 -94.68
N ASN A 16 1.99 5.10 -94.45
CA ASN A 16 3.18 5.14 -95.34
C ASN A 16 3.25 5.80 -96.77
N ASP A 17 4.30 6.64 -96.92
CA ASP A 17 5.43 6.57 -97.90
C ASP A 17 5.49 7.21 -99.32
N GLU A 18 6.69 7.81 -99.58
CA GLU A 18 7.47 7.93 -100.84
C GLU A 18 6.91 8.78 -102.04
N LYS A 19 7.68 9.37 -102.99
CA LYS A 19 9.15 9.55 -103.25
C LYS A 19 9.45 10.68 -104.28
N VAL A 20 10.49 11.51 -104.02
CA VAL A 20 11.66 11.88 -104.91
C VAL A 20 11.48 12.60 -106.30
N LEU A 21 12.55 13.33 -106.72
CA LEU A 21 12.80 14.12 -107.97
C LEU A 21 12.11 15.51 -108.05
N ALA A 22 12.69 16.67 -108.40
CA ALA A 22 14.03 17.17 -108.83
C ALA A 22 14.29 17.47 -110.34
N VAL A 23 14.93 18.64 -110.60
CA VAL A 23 15.77 19.06 -111.78
C VAL A 23 15.12 19.82 -112.97
N PHE A 24 15.73 21.00 -113.33
CA PHE A 24 15.73 21.78 -114.60
C PHE A 24 14.40 22.35 -115.20
N GLU A 25 14.34 23.37 -116.09
CA GLU A 25 15.20 24.54 -116.46
C GLU A 25 14.41 25.51 -117.40
N ASP A 26 14.78 26.81 -117.41
CA ASP A 26 14.56 27.94 -118.36
C ASP A 26 13.28 28.24 -119.21
N ASP A 27 13.07 29.57 -119.33
CA ASP A 27 12.66 30.44 -120.46
C ASP A 27 11.22 30.64 -121.03
N SER A 28 10.79 31.92 -120.92
CA SER A 28 10.22 32.80 -121.96
C SER A 28 8.72 32.75 -122.40
N ASP A 29 7.97 33.77 -121.91
CA ASP A 29 7.02 34.64 -122.68
C ASP A 29 5.78 33.98 -123.39
N PRO A 30 4.87 34.69 -124.12
CA PRO A 30 4.80 36.14 -124.44
C PRO A 30 3.41 36.84 -124.31
N SER A 31 3.41 38.19 -124.36
CA SER A 31 2.39 39.06 -125.06
C SER A 31 0.94 39.16 -124.50
N VAL A 32 0.05 40.13 -124.81
CA VAL A 32 0.05 41.49 -125.45
C VAL A 32 -1.33 42.17 -125.18
N SER A 33 -1.48 43.49 -125.45
CA SER A 33 -2.71 44.25 -125.85
C SER A 33 -2.92 45.52 -124.99
N CYS A 34 -2.50 46.72 -125.46
CA CYS A 34 -3.29 47.74 -126.22
C CYS A 34 -4.17 48.65 -125.32
N ASP A 35 -4.34 49.97 -125.53
CA ASP A 35 -3.85 50.96 -126.52
C ASP A 35 -3.95 52.39 -125.89
N VAL A 36 -3.07 53.40 -126.11
CA VAL A 36 -2.75 54.21 -127.32
C VAL A 36 -3.85 55.26 -127.66
N ASP A 37 -3.61 56.51 -128.11
CA ASP A 37 -2.40 57.29 -128.50
C ASP A 37 -2.33 58.65 -127.69
N ILE A 38 -1.81 59.85 -128.04
CA ILE A 38 -1.21 60.54 -129.23
C ILE A 38 -0.32 61.72 -128.68
N ILE A 39 0.84 62.21 -129.16
CA ILE A 39 1.66 62.17 -130.40
C ILE A 39 1.37 63.30 -131.44
N PRO A 40 2.36 63.93 -132.12
CA PRO A 40 3.78 64.13 -131.81
C PRO A 40 4.01 65.53 -131.20
N PRO A 41 4.12 66.68 -131.92
CA PRO A 41 4.98 67.11 -133.06
C PRO A 41 6.16 68.03 -132.63
N ASN A 42 7.23 68.35 -133.39
CA ASN A 42 7.90 67.79 -134.58
C ASN A 42 9.36 68.35 -134.53
N GLU A 43 10.42 67.54 -134.62
CA GLU A 43 11.21 67.18 -135.82
C GLU A 43 12.28 68.20 -136.32
N ALA A 44 13.30 67.68 -137.02
CA ALA A 44 14.60 68.30 -137.25
C ALA A 44 14.85 68.77 -138.69
N THR A 45 15.95 69.51 -138.94
CA THR A 45 16.80 69.34 -140.15
C THR A 45 18.16 70.06 -140.05
N ASN A 46 19.17 69.51 -140.73
CA ASN A 46 20.46 70.14 -141.13
C ASN A 46 20.21 71.08 -142.37
N PRO A 47 21.16 71.81 -143.03
CA PRO A 47 22.59 71.51 -143.22
C PRO A 47 23.55 72.72 -143.55
N LEU A 48 24.67 72.42 -144.23
CA LEU A 48 25.51 73.26 -145.14
C LEU A 48 26.73 74.03 -144.60
N ASP A 49 27.57 74.45 -145.56
CA ASP A 49 29.02 74.73 -145.48
C ASP A 49 29.42 75.82 -146.51
N VAL A 50 30.69 76.24 -146.54
CA VAL A 50 31.36 77.13 -147.52
C VAL A 50 30.97 78.66 -147.47
N PRO A 51 31.60 79.65 -148.19
CA PRO A 51 32.45 80.66 -147.52
C PRO A 51 32.20 82.17 -147.91
N LEU A 52 33.25 83.03 -147.75
CA LEU A 52 33.40 84.48 -148.04
C LEU A 52 32.73 85.43 -147.01
N ALA A 53 33.43 86.21 -146.16
CA ALA A 53 34.48 87.24 -146.36
C ALA A 53 33.93 88.55 -147.01
N LEU A 54 34.33 89.78 -146.64
CA LEU A 54 35.42 90.33 -145.79
C LEU A 54 34.82 91.28 -144.70
N LEU A 55 35.47 91.73 -143.62
CA LEU A 55 36.90 91.83 -143.24
C LEU A 55 37.46 90.60 -142.47
N PRO A 56 38.80 90.45 -142.36
CA PRO A 56 39.42 89.24 -141.81
C PRO A 56 39.38 89.14 -140.28
N PRO A 57 39.07 87.96 -139.70
CA PRO A 57 39.22 87.69 -138.26
C PRO A 57 40.68 87.74 -137.77
N ASP A 58 41.64 87.28 -138.59
CA ASP A 58 43.06 87.14 -138.24
C ASP A 58 43.87 88.45 -138.31
N HIS A 59 43.28 89.57 -137.88
CA HIS A 59 44.04 90.79 -137.66
C HIS A 59 44.74 90.74 -136.29
N PRO A 60 46.08 90.90 -136.19
CA PRO A 60 46.87 90.64 -134.97
C PRO A 60 46.64 91.62 -133.79
N LEU A 61 45.57 92.41 -133.84
CA LEU A 61 45.07 93.27 -132.76
C LEU A 61 43.71 92.81 -132.20
N LEU A 62 42.99 91.88 -132.86
CA LEU A 62 41.70 91.34 -132.41
C LEU A 62 41.81 89.99 -131.68
N GLN A 63 42.86 89.20 -131.96
CA GLN A 63 43.07 87.88 -131.36
C GLN A 63 43.09 87.92 -129.82
N LYS A 64 43.72 88.93 -129.22
CA LYS A 64 43.74 89.12 -127.75
C LYS A 64 42.37 89.50 -127.16
N PHE A 65 41.54 90.22 -127.92
CA PHE A 65 40.19 90.62 -127.50
C PHE A 65 39.22 89.42 -127.50
N GLN A 66 39.36 88.53 -128.49
CA GLN A 66 38.60 87.28 -128.54
C GLN A 66 39.02 86.29 -127.45
N GLN A 67 40.31 86.25 -127.09
CA GLN A 67 40.81 85.43 -125.98
C GLN A 67 40.33 85.93 -124.61
N SER A 68 40.42 87.24 -124.32
CA SER A 68 39.96 87.77 -123.02
C SER A 68 38.45 87.65 -122.81
N LEU A 69 37.64 87.81 -123.87
CA LEU A 69 36.20 87.55 -123.82
C LEU A 69 35.89 86.08 -123.51
N LYS A 70 36.68 85.14 -124.08
CA LYS A 70 36.56 83.70 -123.81
C LYS A 70 36.95 83.34 -122.38
N GLU A 71 38.03 83.93 -121.83
CA GLU A 71 38.41 83.74 -120.42
C GLU A 71 37.38 84.28 -119.43
N TYR A 72 36.75 85.42 -119.75
CA TYR A 72 35.68 85.99 -118.92
C TYR A 72 34.49 85.02 -118.79
N LEU A 73 34.05 84.44 -119.90
CA LEU A 73 32.95 83.46 -119.92
C LEU A 73 33.31 82.11 -119.28
N LEU A 74 34.58 81.71 -119.31
CA LEU A 74 35.05 80.53 -118.56
C LEU A 74 35.07 80.80 -117.04
N ARG A 75 35.53 81.98 -116.61
CA ARG A 75 35.56 82.36 -115.18
C ARG A 75 34.17 82.52 -114.56
N THR A 76 33.11 82.79 -115.32
CA THR A 76 31.73 82.77 -114.81
C THR A 76 31.17 81.36 -114.74
N ARG A 77 31.45 80.50 -115.74
CA ARG A 77 31.12 79.07 -115.69
C ARG A 77 31.75 78.37 -114.48
N ASP A 78 33.03 78.59 -114.23
CA ASP A 78 33.78 77.85 -113.21
C ASP A 78 33.35 78.22 -111.78
N LYS A 79 32.84 79.44 -111.57
CA LYS A 79 32.18 79.83 -110.32
C LYS A 79 30.88 79.06 -110.08
N LEU A 80 30.01 78.99 -111.10
CA LEU A 80 28.75 78.26 -111.02
C LEU A 80 28.96 76.75 -110.81
N ILE A 81 30.03 76.17 -111.36
CA ILE A 81 30.42 74.78 -111.08
C ILE A 81 30.80 74.61 -109.61
N ASN A 82 31.67 75.47 -109.06
CA ASN A 82 32.06 75.40 -107.65
C ASN A 82 30.86 75.59 -106.70
N GLU A 83 29.97 76.54 -106.99
CA GLU A 83 28.74 76.76 -106.22
C GLU A 83 27.83 75.51 -106.22
N ILE A 84 27.74 74.81 -107.36
CA ILE A 84 27.01 73.53 -107.46
C ILE A 84 27.70 72.41 -106.67
N GLU A 85 29.03 72.37 -106.62
CA GLU A 85 29.78 71.37 -105.84
C GLU A 85 29.70 71.62 -104.33
N GLU A 86 29.77 72.87 -103.88
CA GLU A 86 29.55 73.25 -102.47
C GLU A 86 28.12 72.91 -102.01
N ILE A 87 27.10 73.18 -102.83
CA ILE A 87 25.71 72.80 -102.55
C ILE A 87 25.57 71.27 -102.46
N LYS A 88 26.12 70.51 -103.42
CA LYS A 88 26.08 69.03 -103.40
C LYS A 88 26.75 68.44 -102.16
N TYR A 89 27.90 68.99 -101.75
CA TYR A 89 28.58 68.56 -100.53
C TYR A 89 27.71 68.84 -99.28
N SER A 90 27.12 70.02 -99.20
CA SER A 90 26.21 70.42 -98.11
C SER A 90 24.98 69.51 -98.02
N THR A 91 24.33 69.19 -99.16
CA THR A 91 23.21 68.25 -99.21
C THR A 91 23.63 66.87 -98.71
N LYS A 92 24.75 66.33 -99.20
CA LYS A 92 25.23 65.00 -98.78
C LYS A 92 25.55 64.95 -97.29
N GLN A 93 26.15 66.00 -96.72
CA GLN A 93 26.38 66.06 -95.27
C GLN A 93 25.04 66.05 -94.50
N LYS A 94 24.00 66.74 -94.97
CA LYS A 94 22.68 66.73 -94.33
C LYS A 94 21.93 65.41 -94.48
N GLU A 95 22.18 64.65 -95.55
CA GLU A 95 21.67 63.28 -95.68
C GLU A 95 22.34 62.33 -94.68
N GLN A 96 23.66 62.43 -94.48
CA GLN A 96 24.38 61.66 -93.47
C GLN A 96 23.94 62.02 -92.04
N GLU A 97 23.82 63.30 -91.69
CA GLU A 97 23.31 63.74 -90.38
C GLU A 97 21.87 63.22 -90.11
N ARG A 98 21.04 63.09 -91.16
CA ARG A 98 19.69 62.50 -91.06
C ARG A 98 19.75 60.98 -90.86
N GLU A 99 20.67 60.29 -91.51
CA GLU A 99 20.85 58.83 -91.38
C GLU A 99 21.40 58.45 -90.01
N GLU A 100 22.36 59.22 -89.47
CA GLU A 100 22.86 59.07 -88.10
C GLU A 100 21.74 59.30 -87.07
N GLN A 101 20.92 60.35 -87.23
CA GLN A 101 19.75 60.57 -86.37
C GLN A 101 18.68 59.47 -86.53
N GLY A 102 18.52 58.91 -87.73
CA GLY A 102 17.63 57.77 -87.99
C GLY A 102 18.07 56.50 -87.27
N ALA A 103 19.38 56.21 -87.25
CA ALA A 103 19.95 55.08 -86.51
C ALA A 103 19.75 55.25 -85.00
N ILE A 104 20.08 56.42 -84.44
CA ILE A 104 19.89 56.71 -83.00
C ILE A 104 18.41 56.59 -82.58
N LEU A 105 17.47 56.99 -83.44
CA LEU A 105 16.04 56.82 -83.19
C LEU A 105 15.59 55.35 -83.28
N TYR A 106 16.23 54.53 -84.11
CA TYR A 106 15.95 53.10 -84.20
C TYR A 106 16.50 52.34 -82.98
N ASP A 107 17.76 52.60 -82.59
CA ASP A 107 18.37 52.03 -81.39
C ASP A 107 17.54 52.35 -80.14
N MET A 108 17.09 53.60 -80.00
CA MET A 108 16.23 54.02 -78.90
C MET A 108 14.80 53.42 -78.97
N GLN A 109 14.29 53.07 -80.16
CA GLN A 109 13.07 52.27 -80.29
C GLN A 109 13.27 50.82 -79.86
N GLU A 110 14.43 50.20 -80.16
CA GLU A 110 14.73 48.85 -79.69
C GLU A 110 14.85 48.81 -78.16
N ASP A 111 15.54 49.78 -77.54
CA ASP A 111 15.62 49.88 -76.09
C ASP A 111 14.25 50.14 -75.42
N ILE A 112 13.36 50.92 -76.05
CA ILE A 112 11.97 51.07 -75.57
C ILE A 112 11.20 49.74 -75.68
N MET A 113 11.36 48.97 -76.76
CA MET A 113 10.74 47.64 -76.86
C MET A 113 11.30 46.65 -75.82
N ARG A 114 12.60 46.70 -75.54
CA ARG A 114 13.24 45.90 -74.49
C ARG A 114 12.71 46.27 -73.10
N GLN A 115 12.54 47.57 -72.81
CA GLN A 115 11.97 48.06 -71.56
C GLN A 115 10.49 47.69 -71.40
N ASN A 116 9.67 47.84 -72.45
CA ASN A 116 8.27 47.41 -72.42
C ASN A 116 8.16 45.89 -72.15
N LYS A 117 8.98 45.07 -72.81
CA LYS A 117 9.01 43.62 -72.54
C LYS A 117 9.45 43.28 -71.12
N GLN A 118 10.36 44.06 -70.53
CA GLN A 118 10.70 43.91 -69.10
C GLN A 118 9.52 44.28 -68.20
N LEU A 119 8.81 45.37 -68.49
CA LEU A 119 7.59 45.75 -67.77
C LEU A 119 6.51 44.67 -67.86
N GLU A 120 6.25 44.10 -69.04
CA GLU A 120 5.34 42.95 -69.23
C GLU A 120 5.75 41.77 -68.32
N THR A 121 7.03 41.39 -68.29
CA THR A 121 7.48 40.30 -67.39
C THR A 121 7.39 40.65 -65.89
N PHE A 122 7.47 41.93 -65.51
CA PHE A 122 7.24 42.36 -64.13
C PHE A 122 5.75 42.40 -63.78
N GLU A 123 4.87 42.78 -64.70
CA GLU A 123 3.42 42.71 -64.52
C GLU A 123 2.94 41.26 -64.37
N GLU A 124 3.45 40.33 -65.20
CA GLU A 124 3.25 38.88 -65.04
C GLU A 124 3.70 38.41 -63.64
N GLN A 125 4.93 38.73 -63.22
CA GLN A 125 5.46 38.35 -61.90
C GLN A 125 4.61 38.93 -60.75
N ILE A 126 4.19 40.19 -60.84
CA ILE A 126 3.34 40.84 -59.83
C ILE A 126 1.97 40.15 -59.77
N GLN A 127 1.37 39.81 -60.92
CA GLN A 127 0.10 39.07 -60.98
C GLN A 127 0.25 37.66 -60.39
N ASP A 128 1.37 36.99 -60.63
CA ASP A 128 1.69 35.66 -60.08
C ASP A 128 1.87 35.71 -58.55
N HIS A 129 2.56 36.73 -58.03
CA HIS A 129 2.71 36.97 -56.60
C HIS A 129 1.39 37.36 -55.92
N LEU A 130 0.53 38.14 -56.57
CA LEU A 130 -0.81 38.47 -56.06
C LEU A 130 -1.72 37.23 -55.98
N GLN A 131 -1.66 36.33 -56.97
CA GLN A 131 -2.39 35.06 -56.93
C GLN A 131 -1.90 34.15 -55.80
N LYS A 132 -0.57 33.99 -55.64
CA LYS A 132 0.02 33.21 -54.55
C LYS A 132 -0.40 33.76 -53.18
N ARG A 133 -0.30 35.08 -52.98
CA ARG A 133 -0.73 35.75 -51.73
C ARG A 133 -2.22 35.55 -51.46
N HIS A 134 -3.08 35.59 -52.47
CA HIS A 134 -4.52 35.34 -52.30
C HIS A 134 -4.79 33.89 -51.87
N VAL A 135 -4.12 32.89 -52.46
CA VAL A 135 -4.26 31.48 -52.08
C VAL A 135 -3.77 31.25 -50.64
N GLU A 136 -2.69 31.91 -50.23
CA GLU A 136 -2.19 31.89 -48.84
C GLU A 136 -3.14 32.59 -47.86
N GLU A 137 -3.66 33.77 -48.20
CA GLU A 137 -4.67 34.48 -47.40
C GLU A 137 -5.95 33.62 -47.20
N GLU A 138 -6.40 32.91 -48.24
CA GLU A 138 -7.53 31.98 -48.16
C GLU A 138 -7.24 30.74 -47.31
N SER A 139 -6.03 30.18 -47.37
CA SER A 139 -5.65 29.02 -46.56
C SER A 139 -5.54 29.40 -45.08
N VAL A 140 -4.95 30.57 -44.78
CA VAL A 140 -4.90 31.15 -43.43
C VAL A 140 -6.29 31.48 -42.90
N ARG A 141 -7.23 31.93 -43.76
CA ARG A 141 -8.64 32.15 -43.37
C ARG A 141 -9.30 30.84 -42.93
N LYS A 142 -9.22 29.79 -43.74
CA LYS A 142 -9.75 28.44 -43.42
C LYS A 142 -9.11 27.88 -42.15
N LEU A 143 -7.80 28.03 -41.98
CA LEU A 143 -7.08 27.53 -40.80
C LEU A 143 -7.50 28.27 -39.51
N LYS A 144 -7.83 29.57 -39.59
CA LYS A 144 -8.40 30.33 -38.47
C LYS A 144 -9.83 29.88 -38.14
N GLU A 145 -10.68 29.68 -39.15
CA GLU A 145 -12.03 29.15 -38.98
C GLU A 145 -11.99 27.77 -38.27
N GLU A 146 -11.16 26.84 -38.74
CA GLU A 146 -10.91 25.54 -38.09
C GLU A 146 -10.39 25.68 -36.65
N TYR A 147 -9.47 26.61 -36.39
CA TYR A 147 -8.92 26.84 -35.05
C TYR A 147 -9.99 27.39 -34.10
N GLU A 148 -10.86 28.30 -34.57
CA GLU A 148 -11.97 28.81 -33.77
C GLU A 148 -12.99 27.72 -33.47
N GLU A 149 -13.34 26.86 -34.44
CA GLU A 149 -14.18 25.67 -34.18
C GLU A 149 -13.55 24.72 -33.15
N LYS A 150 -12.26 24.37 -33.31
CA LYS A 150 -11.52 23.51 -32.37
C LYS A 150 -11.44 24.15 -30.98
N SER A 151 -11.26 25.48 -30.90
CA SER A 151 -11.28 26.26 -29.65
C SER A 151 -12.67 26.25 -28.98
N GLN A 152 -13.75 26.42 -29.75
CA GLN A 152 -15.12 26.31 -29.26
C GLN A 152 -15.43 24.89 -28.78
N MET A 153 -15.05 23.86 -29.53
CA MET A 153 -15.23 22.46 -29.15
C MET A 153 -14.45 22.10 -27.89
N SER A 154 -13.23 22.60 -27.72
CA SER A 154 -12.47 22.47 -26.47
C SER A 154 -13.17 23.14 -25.28
N LYS A 155 -13.71 24.35 -25.44
CA LYS A 155 -14.53 25.03 -24.41
C LYS A 155 -15.82 24.24 -24.08
N GLN A 156 -16.47 23.64 -25.08
CA GLN A 156 -17.63 22.76 -24.88
C GLN A 156 -17.26 21.45 -24.17
N GLN A 157 -16.12 20.83 -24.49
CA GLN A 157 -15.63 19.64 -23.78
C GLN A 157 -15.26 19.98 -22.33
N LYS A 158 -14.57 21.09 -22.07
CA LYS A 158 -14.21 21.53 -20.71
C LYS A 158 -15.44 21.84 -19.86
N THR A 159 -16.49 22.44 -20.42
CA THR A 159 -17.75 22.67 -19.71
C THR A 159 -18.55 21.38 -19.48
N LYS A 160 -18.51 20.40 -20.40
CA LYS A 160 -19.05 19.04 -20.18
C LYS A 160 -18.27 18.30 -19.08
N TYR A 161 -16.94 18.37 -19.09
CA TYR A 161 -16.08 17.78 -18.04
C TYR A 161 -16.40 18.37 -16.67
N ASN A 162 -16.46 19.70 -16.53
CA ASN A 162 -16.81 20.34 -15.26
C ASN A 162 -18.20 19.92 -14.75
N LYS A 163 -19.19 19.71 -15.63
CA LYS A 163 -20.49 19.15 -15.25
C LYS A 163 -20.38 17.71 -14.76
N ARG A 164 -19.65 16.84 -15.47
CA ARG A 164 -19.40 15.45 -15.04
C ARG A 164 -18.64 15.36 -13.72
N MET A 165 -17.70 16.28 -13.46
CA MET A 165 -17.02 16.36 -12.16
C MET A 165 -17.98 16.75 -11.04
N ALA A 166 -18.85 17.75 -11.23
CA ALA A 166 -19.87 18.11 -10.24
C ALA A 166 -20.90 16.98 -10.03
N GLU A 167 -21.30 16.28 -11.09
CA GLU A 167 -22.14 15.07 -11.00
C GLU A 167 -21.43 13.97 -10.19
N LEU A 168 -20.12 13.75 -10.39
CA LEU A 168 -19.31 12.78 -9.68
C LEU A 168 -19.12 13.15 -8.20
N GLU A 169 -18.87 14.43 -7.89
CA GLU A 169 -18.80 14.94 -6.52
C GLU A 169 -20.13 14.73 -5.78
N ASN A 170 -21.26 15.06 -6.42
CA ASN A 170 -22.60 14.80 -5.88
C ASN A 170 -22.86 13.30 -5.66
N MET A 171 -22.45 12.44 -6.60
CA MET A 171 -22.59 10.98 -6.47
C MET A 171 -21.70 10.42 -5.36
N GLN A 172 -20.50 10.95 -5.15
CA GLN A 172 -19.64 10.59 -4.02
C GLN A 172 -20.19 11.10 -2.67
N GLU A 173 -20.86 12.25 -2.63
CA GLU A 173 -21.57 12.69 -1.41
C GLU A 173 -22.78 11.80 -1.14
N LEU A 174 -23.53 11.42 -2.17
CA LEU A 174 -24.62 10.44 -2.05
C LEU A 174 -24.11 9.07 -1.58
N GLU A 175 -23.00 8.56 -2.13
CA GLU A 175 -22.33 7.32 -1.69
C GLU A 175 -21.92 7.40 -0.22
N LYS A 176 -21.29 8.50 0.21
CA LYS A 176 -20.91 8.72 1.62
C LYS A 176 -22.13 8.80 2.55
N ASN A 177 -23.25 9.34 2.08
CA ASN A 177 -24.50 9.39 2.84
C ASN A 177 -25.20 8.01 2.89
N ILE A 178 -25.17 7.24 1.80
CA ILE A 178 -25.66 5.84 1.78
C ILE A 178 -24.79 4.95 2.69
N SER A 179 -23.46 5.14 2.71
CA SER A 179 -22.57 4.45 3.64
C SER A 179 -22.93 4.77 5.09
N ARG A 180 -23.11 6.05 5.44
CA ARG A 180 -23.56 6.46 6.78
C ARG A 180 -24.90 5.82 7.15
N TRP A 181 -25.88 5.84 6.24
CA TRP A 181 -27.17 5.20 6.50
C TRP A 181 -27.06 3.68 6.65
N ALA A 182 -26.12 3.03 5.95
CA ALA A 182 -25.82 1.62 6.15
C ALA A 182 -25.15 1.35 7.51
N ASP A 183 -24.19 2.19 7.92
CA ASP A 183 -23.55 2.14 9.24
C ASP A 183 -24.56 2.37 10.37
N ASP A 184 -25.40 3.41 10.25
CA ASP A 184 -26.48 3.77 11.19
C ASP A 184 -27.49 2.62 11.30
N VAL A 185 -27.93 2.03 10.18
CA VAL A 185 -28.85 0.87 10.17
C VAL A 185 -28.17 -0.40 10.70
N GLU A 186 -26.87 -0.60 10.47
CA GLU A 186 -26.15 -1.74 11.06
C GLU A 186 -26.06 -1.59 12.58
N ASP A 187 -25.85 -0.38 13.09
CA ASP A 187 -25.85 -0.08 14.53
C ASP A 187 -27.25 -0.13 15.16
N GLU A 188 -28.31 0.31 14.46
CA GLU A 188 -29.70 0.05 14.85
C GLU A 188 -29.98 -1.46 14.89
N VAL A 189 -29.54 -2.24 13.90
CA VAL A 189 -29.70 -3.70 13.88
C VAL A 189 -28.87 -4.38 14.99
N LYS A 190 -27.66 -3.90 15.32
CA LYS A 190 -26.91 -4.37 16.49
C LYS A 190 -27.66 -4.05 17.78
N ASN A 191 -28.24 -2.86 17.91
CA ASN A 191 -29.00 -2.45 19.08
C ASN A 191 -30.31 -3.23 19.20
N ALA A 192 -31.02 -3.47 18.11
CA ALA A 192 -32.18 -4.36 18.05
C ALA A 192 -31.80 -5.80 18.43
N LYS A 193 -30.70 -6.34 17.92
CA LYS A 193 -30.17 -7.67 18.33
C LYS A 193 -29.81 -7.71 19.83
N ARG A 194 -29.22 -6.64 20.39
CA ARG A 194 -28.95 -6.51 21.83
C ARG A 194 -30.23 -6.42 22.66
N VAL A 195 -31.26 -5.74 22.17
CA VAL A 195 -32.59 -5.67 22.80
C VAL A 195 -33.25 -7.04 22.77
N VAL A 196 -33.43 -7.66 21.59
CA VAL A 196 -33.99 -9.01 21.44
C VAL A 196 -33.21 -10.06 22.26
N SER A 197 -31.87 -9.96 22.34
CA SER A 197 -31.08 -10.86 23.20
C SER A 197 -31.32 -10.63 24.69
N ARG A 198 -31.55 -9.39 25.14
CA ARG A 198 -31.89 -9.08 26.53
C ARG A 198 -33.32 -9.50 26.85
N ASP A 199 -34.25 -9.26 25.93
CA ASP A 199 -35.65 -9.64 26.07
C ASP A 199 -35.79 -11.17 26.09
N ALA A 200 -35.00 -11.90 25.29
CA ALA A 200 -34.90 -13.35 25.36
C ALA A 200 -34.28 -13.86 26.67
N GLN A 201 -33.29 -13.16 27.25
CA GLN A 201 -32.75 -13.46 28.58
C GLN A 201 -33.81 -13.22 29.67
N LEU A 202 -34.44 -12.05 29.69
CA LEU A 202 -35.54 -11.71 30.60
C LEU A 202 -36.71 -12.70 30.46
N GLN A 203 -37.05 -13.14 29.25
CA GLN A 203 -38.09 -14.11 29.01
C GLN A 203 -37.67 -15.54 29.43
N GLN A 204 -36.39 -15.89 29.36
CA GLN A 204 -35.88 -17.12 29.97
C GLN A 204 -35.99 -17.03 31.51
N GLU A 205 -35.50 -15.95 32.13
CA GLU A 205 -35.57 -15.70 33.57
C GLU A 205 -37.01 -15.76 34.07
N LEU A 206 -37.94 -15.05 33.43
CA LEU A 206 -39.37 -15.11 33.71
C LEU A 206 -39.96 -16.52 33.50
N SER A 207 -39.45 -17.30 32.53
CA SER A 207 -39.86 -18.71 32.37
C SER A 207 -39.36 -19.60 33.50
N GLU A 208 -38.21 -19.30 34.09
CA GLU A 208 -37.62 -20.04 35.20
C GLU A 208 -38.24 -19.64 36.53
N GLU A 209 -38.52 -18.36 36.75
CA GLU A 209 -39.35 -17.89 37.86
C GLU A 209 -40.77 -18.47 37.79
N LYS A 210 -41.38 -18.48 36.59
CA LYS A 210 -42.68 -19.14 36.42
C LYS A 210 -42.59 -20.63 36.70
N LYS A 211 -41.58 -21.37 36.20
CA LYS A 211 -41.39 -22.80 36.55
C LYS A 211 -41.23 -23.01 38.06
N LYS A 212 -40.49 -22.14 38.76
CA LYS A 212 -40.34 -22.18 40.23
C LYS A 212 -41.69 -21.93 40.93
N SER A 213 -42.49 -20.98 40.44
CA SER A 213 -43.83 -20.67 40.94
C SER A 213 -44.84 -21.81 40.67
N ASP A 214 -44.83 -22.38 39.46
CA ASP A 214 -45.68 -23.51 39.08
C ASP A 214 -45.31 -24.77 39.90
N LEU A 215 -44.02 -25.01 40.17
CA LEU A 215 -43.54 -26.06 41.07
C LEU A 215 -43.94 -25.84 42.53
N LEU A 216 -43.85 -24.60 43.04
CA LEU A 216 -44.30 -24.25 44.38
C LEU A 216 -45.82 -24.40 44.51
N SER A 217 -46.56 -23.96 43.49
CA SER A 217 -48.02 -24.11 43.43
C SER A 217 -48.41 -25.58 43.42
N TYR A 218 -47.76 -26.43 42.60
CA TYR A 218 -47.96 -27.88 42.61
C TYR A 218 -47.60 -28.52 43.96
N HIS A 219 -46.51 -28.09 44.61
CA HIS A 219 -46.13 -28.60 45.93
C HIS A 219 -47.19 -28.25 46.99
N LEU A 220 -47.67 -27.01 47.01
CA LEU A 220 -48.76 -26.57 47.87
C LEU A 220 -50.07 -27.32 47.56
N ASP A 221 -50.39 -27.54 46.28
CA ASP A 221 -51.55 -28.34 45.85
C ASP A 221 -51.49 -29.78 46.38
N VAL A 222 -50.29 -30.38 46.39
CA VAL A 222 -50.03 -31.72 46.95
C VAL A 222 -50.09 -31.73 48.47
N GLU A 223 -49.61 -30.68 49.16
CA GLU A 223 -49.73 -30.56 50.62
C GLU A 223 -51.18 -30.28 51.06
N VAL A 224 -51.93 -29.48 50.33
CA VAL A 224 -53.38 -29.29 50.53
C VAL A 224 -54.11 -30.61 50.34
N LYS A 225 -53.92 -31.32 49.21
CA LYS A 225 -54.53 -32.64 48.95
C LYS A 225 -54.08 -33.75 49.90
N ARG A 226 -52.96 -33.56 50.59
CA ARG A 226 -52.53 -34.41 51.70
C ARG A 226 -53.28 -34.05 52.99
N SER A 227 -53.33 -32.76 53.32
CA SER A 227 -53.99 -32.24 54.53
C SER A 227 -55.50 -32.49 54.50
N GLU A 228 -56.14 -32.38 53.32
CA GLU A 228 -57.53 -32.76 53.09
C GLU A 228 -57.78 -34.24 53.42
N LYS A 229 -56.88 -35.15 53.03
CA LYS A 229 -56.99 -36.58 53.33
C LYS A 229 -56.70 -36.92 54.78
N GLU A 230 -55.70 -36.27 55.38
CA GLU A 230 -55.42 -36.42 56.82
C GLU A 230 -56.61 -35.91 57.65
N LEU A 231 -57.27 -34.84 57.22
CA LEU A 231 -58.49 -34.30 57.82
C LEU A 231 -59.73 -35.19 57.57
N GLU A 232 -59.87 -35.79 56.38
CA GLU A 232 -60.92 -36.78 56.08
C GLU A 232 -60.78 -38.03 56.96
N ILE A 233 -59.56 -38.53 57.16
CA ILE A 233 -59.26 -39.66 58.06
C ILE A 233 -59.66 -39.29 59.50
N VAL A 234 -59.19 -38.15 60.02
CA VAL A 234 -59.53 -37.70 61.38
C VAL A 234 -61.03 -37.45 61.55
N GLN A 235 -61.73 -36.93 60.53
CA GLN A 235 -63.20 -36.78 60.58
C GLN A 235 -63.95 -38.12 60.62
N ASN A 236 -63.37 -39.21 60.10
CA ASN A 236 -63.97 -40.54 60.19
C ASN A 236 -63.60 -41.21 61.53
N GLU A 237 -62.35 -41.09 61.99
CA GLU A 237 -61.94 -41.54 63.34
C GLU A 237 -62.78 -40.87 64.46
N VAL A 238 -63.17 -39.60 64.30
CA VAL A 238 -64.07 -38.91 65.25
C VAL A 238 -65.48 -39.51 65.23
N LYS A 239 -66.06 -39.86 64.07
CA LYS A 239 -67.38 -40.50 63.99
C LYS A 239 -67.36 -41.90 64.62
N ASP A 240 -66.35 -42.69 64.29
CA ASP A 240 -66.15 -44.02 64.87
C ASP A 240 -66.04 -43.95 66.40
N MET A 241 -65.33 -42.94 66.92
CA MET A 241 -65.25 -42.66 68.36
C MET A 241 -66.58 -42.19 68.95
N GLU A 242 -67.36 -41.35 68.27
CA GLU A 242 -68.69 -40.92 68.72
C GLU A 242 -69.68 -42.10 68.81
N GLU A 243 -69.66 -43.03 67.84
CA GLU A 243 -70.46 -44.26 67.91
C GLU A 243 -70.02 -45.16 69.07
N VAL A 244 -68.72 -45.38 69.27
CA VAL A 244 -68.18 -46.15 70.40
C VAL A 244 -68.53 -45.51 71.76
N LEU A 245 -68.46 -44.19 71.87
CA LEU A 245 -68.79 -43.45 73.10
C LEU A 245 -70.30 -43.53 73.40
N ASN A 246 -71.16 -43.50 72.38
CA ASN A 246 -72.60 -43.72 72.52
C ASN A 246 -72.91 -45.15 73.01
N VAL A 247 -72.31 -46.18 72.41
CA VAL A 247 -72.45 -47.59 72.86
C VAL A 247 -71.95 -47.77 74.30
N LEU A 248 -70.83 -47.15 74.66
CA LEU A 248 -70.30 -47.18 76.03
C LEU A 248 -71.25 -46.47 77.01
N GLY A 249 -71.84 -45.35 76.61
CA GLY A 249 -72.87 -44.63 77.39
C GLY A 249 -74.10 -45.48 77.66
N MET A 250 -74.61 -46.21 76.66
CA MET A 250 -75.69 -47.19 76.85
C MET A 250 -75.27 -48.31 77.82
N SER A 251 -74.04 -48.82 77.71
CA SER A 251 -73.53 -49.86 78.62
C SER A 251 -73.40 -49.37 80.07
N VAL A 252 -72.96 -48.13 80.30
CA VAL A 252 -72.90 -47.50 81.64
C VAL A 252 -74.30 -47.26 82.18
N SER A 253 -75.26 -46.84 81.35
CA SER A 253 -76.66 -46.68 81.78
C SER A 253 -77.27 -48.00 82.24
N ASN A 254 -77.00 -49.10 81.54
CA ASN A 254 -77.45 -50.44 81.95
C ASN A 254 -76.77 -50.89 83.25
N ALA A 255 -75.45 -50.72 83.36
CA ALA A 255 -74.70 -51.11 84.56
C ALA A 255 -75.16 -50.34 85.82
N ASN A 256 -75.56 -49.08 85.68
CA ASN A 256 -76.14 -48.32 86.80
C ASN A 256 -77.52 -48.87 87.23
N ALA A 257 -78.37 -49.29 86.29
CA ALA A 257 -79.64 -49.93 86.61
C ALA A 257 -79.46 -51.29 87.31
N ASP A 258 -78.47 -52.09 86.88
CA ASP A 258 -78.08 -53.33 87.55
C ASP A 258 -77.54 -53.07 88.98
N LEU A 259 -76.80 -51.98 89.19
CA LEU A 259 -76.31 -51.57 90.52
C LEU A 259 -77.45 -51.13 91.46
N GLU A 260 -78.44 -50.37 90.98
CA GLU A 260 -79.63 -50.02 91.76
C GLU A 260 -80.43 -51.27 92.16
N ALA A 261 -80.57 -52.24 91.24
CA ALA A 261 -81.19 -53.52 91.54
C ALA A 261 -80.41 -54.29 92.63
N LEU A 262 -79.08 -54.36 92.52
CA LEU A 262 -78.21 -55.00 93.51
C LEU A 262 -78.24 -54.30 94.88
N GLU A 263 -78.36 -52.97 94.95
CA GLU A 263 -78.49 -52.26 96.23
C GLU A 263 -79.83 -52.59 96.92
N SER A 264 -80.91 -52.77 96.15
CA SER A 264 -82.21 -53.20 96.67
C SER A 264 -82.16 -54.62 97.27
N GLU A 265 -81.48 -55.55 96.58
CA GLU A 265 -81.21 -56.91 97.05
C GLU A 265 -80.33 -56.92 98.31
N HIS A 266 -79.26 -56.10 98.33
CA HIS A 266 -78.38 -55.97 99.48
C HIS A 266 -79.11 -55.47 100.74
N LYS A 267 -80.04 -54.51 100.58
CA LYS A 267 -80.90 -54.03 101.68
C LYS A 267 -81.80 -55.16 102.23
N ARG A 268 -82.42 -55.95 101.35
CA ARG A 268 -83.23 -57.12 101.75
C ARG A 268 -82.39 -58.18 102.47
N LEU A 269 -81.20 -58.48 101.95
CA LEU A 269 -80.29 -59.47 102.54
C LEU A 269 -79.75 -59.01 103.91
N SER A 270 -79.49 -57.72 104.09
CA SER A 270 -79.03 -57.12 105.35
C SER A 270 -80.08 -57.22 106.47
N GLN A 271 -81.38 -57.09 106.13
CA GLN A 271 -82.46 -57.31 107.09
C GLN A 271 -82.51 -58.78 107.54
N ALA A 272 -82.49 -59.74 106.60
CA ALA A 272 -82.47 -61.16 106.92
C ALA A 272 -81.23 -61.57 107.75
N TRP A 273 -80.06 -61.02 107.46
CA TRP A 273 -78.86 -61.21 108.28
C TRP A 273 -78.99 -60.67 109.71
N SER A 274 -79.70 -59.56 109.89
CA SER A 274 -79.92 -58.97 111.22
C SER A 274 -80.74 -59.88 112.13
N GLU A 275 -81.75 -60.56 111.58
CA GLU A 275 -82.55 -61.56 112.30
C GLU A 275 -81.71 -62.78 112.70
N VAL A 276 -80.83 -63.26 111.82
CA VAL A 276 -79.89 -64.36 112.10
C VAL A 276 -78.89 -64.00 113.20
N ILE A 277 -78.38 -62.76 113.23
CA ILE A 277 -77.46 -62.29 114.28
C ILE A 277 -78.13 -62.32 115.67
N VAL A 278 -79.42 -61.98 115.78
CA VAL A 278 -80.17 -62.11 117.05
C VAL A 278 -80.21 -63.56 117.51
N ALA A 279 -80.48 -64.51 116.61
CA ALA A 279 -80.50 -65.95 116.93
C ALA A 279 -79.11 -66.48 117.36
N ILE A 280 -78.03 -65.98 116.77
CA ILE A 280 -76.65 -66.31 117.16
C ILE A 280 -76.34 -65.78 118.57
N SER A 281 -76.71 -64.53 118.89
CA SER A 281 -76.44 -63.92 120.21
C SER A 281 -77.02 -64.71 121.39
N LEU A 282 -78.16 -65.36 121.20
CA LEU A 282 -78.81 -66.20 122.21
C LEU A 282 -78.05 -67.51 122.46
N ARG A 283 -77.38 -68.04 121.42
CA ARG A 283 -76.58 -69.27 121.44
C ARG A 283 -75.20 -69.03 122.05
N ASP A 284 -74.57 -67.88 121.76
CA ASP A 284 -73.25 -67.53 122.31
C ASP A 284 -73.29 -67.33 123.83
N ARG A 285 -74.42 -66.87 124.39
CA ARG A 285 -74.61 -66.78 125.85
C ARG A 285 -74.52 -68.14 126.56
N ILE A 286 -74.86 -69.24 125.86
CA ILE A 286 -74.74 -70.61 126.38
C ILE A 286 -73.29 -71.09 126.26
N LEU A 287 -72.61 -70.79 125.15
CA LEU A 287 -71.20 -71.16 124.94
C LEU A 287 -70.26 -70.44 125.92
N TYR A 288 -70.54 -69.20 126.29
CA TYR A 288 -69.76 -68.44 127.27
C TYR A 288 -69.62 -69.19 128.63
N GLN A 289 -70.71 -69.80 129.10
CA GLN A 289 -70.73 -70.53 130.38
C GLN A 289 -69.87 -71.81 130.34
N VAL A 290 -69.70 -72.43 129.17
CA VAL A 290 -68.79 -73.57 128.97
C VAL A 290 -67.34 -73.10 128.87
N GLN A 291 -67.10 -71.95 128.23
CA GLN A 291 -65.76 -71.39 128.02
C GLN A 291 -65.08 -70.95 129.34
N GLU A 292 -65.83 -70.46 130.33
CA GLU A 292 -65.28 -70.01 131.62
C GLU A 292 -64.63 -71.16 132.41
N ALA A 293 -65.21 -72.37 132.36
CA ALA A 293 -64.63 -73.56 132.96
C ALA A 293 -63.29 -73.95 132.30
N MET A 294 -63.21 -73.86 130.97
CA MET A 294 -62.02 -74.24 130.19
C MET A 294 -60.81 -73.30 130.41
N ASN A 295 -61.05 -72.04 130.80
CA ASN A 295 -59.97 -71.06 130.95
C ASN A 295 -59.18 -71.22 132.26
N LYS A 296 -59.83 -71.66 133.35
CA LYS A 296 -59.18 -71.80 134.67
C LYS A 296 -58.06 -72.86 134.68
N GLU A 297 -58.15 -73.87 133.83
CA GLU A 297 -57.09 -74.88 133.65
C GLU A 297 -55.92 -74.37 132.78
N LYS A 298 -56.20 -73.49 131.81
CA LYS A 298 -55.22 -72.96 130.85
C LYS A 298 -54.25 -71.92 131.42
N GLU A 299 -54.59 -71.25 132.52
CA GLU A 299 -53.71 -70.25 133.13
C GLU A 299 -52.54 -70.89 133.91
N SER A 300 -52.79 -72.04 134.56
CA SER A 300 -51.77 -72.83 135.25
C SER A 300 -50.60 -73.20 134.33
N ILE A 301 -50.90 -73.67 133.12
CA ILE A 301 -49.90 -74.12 132.15
C ILE A 301 -49.05 -72.95 131.61
N LYS A 302 -49.65 -71.77 131.42
CA LYS A 302 -48.96 -70.60 130.83
C LYS A 302 -47.79 -70.10 131.71
N LEU A 303 -47.97 -70.04 133.02
CA LEU A 303 -46.94 -69.56 133.96
C LEU A 303 -45.65 -70.38 133.88
N SER A 304 -45.74 -71.70 133.75
CA SER A 304 -44.56 -72.58 133.62
C SER A 304 -43.81 -72.36 132.29
N THR A 305 -44.54 -72.17 131.19
CA THR A 305 -43.93 -72.00 129.85
C THR A 305 -43.16 -70.68 129.66
N ALA A 306 -43.53 -69.61 130.38
CA ALA A 306 -42.90 -68.30 130.24
C ALA A 306 -41.44 -68.28 130.75
N GLY A 307 -41.16 -68.95 131.88
CA GLY A 307 -39.84 -68.94 132.51
C GLY A 307 -38.73 -69.57 131.63
N MET A 308 -39.06 -70.64 130.89
CA MET A 308 -38.10 -71.37 130.06
C MET A 308 -37.65 -70.60 128.80
N GLN A 309 -38.45 -69.64 128.33
CA GLN A 309 -38.16 -68.90 127.10
C GLN A 309 -37.22 -67.69 127.32
N ALA A 310 -37.18 -67.13 128.53
CA ALA A 310 -36.32 -65.99 128.84
C ALA A 310 -34.82 -66.36 128.77
N ILE A 311 -34.42 -67.47 129.40
CA ILE A 311 -33.01 -67.89 129.50
C ILE A 311 -32.43 -68.25 128.11
N ARG A 312 -33.23 -68.91 127.24
CA ARG A 312 -32.81 -69.26 125.88
C ARG A 312 -32.47 -68.04 125.01
N LYS A 313 -33.15 -66.90 125.19
CA LYS A 313 -32.90 -65.68 124.38
C LYS A 313 -31.61 -64.93 124.71
N GLN A 314 -30.98 -65.20 125.86
CA GLN A 314 -29.72 -64.54 126.23
C GLN A 314 -28.51 -65.25 125.60
N ILE A 315 -28.49 -66.59 125.63
CA ILE A 315 -27.39 -67.42 125.08
C ILE A 315 -27.21 -67.21 123.57
N GLN A 316 -28.31 -66.99 122.83
CA GLN A 316 -28.29 -66.93 121.37
C GLN A 316 -27.74 -65.59 120.80
N LYS A 317 -27.46 -64.58 121.65
CA LYS A 317 -26.90 -63.29 121.21
C LYS A 317 -25.37 -63.30 121.11
N GLU A 318 -24.69 -63.93 122.07
CA GLU A 318 -23.21 -63.99 122.10
C GLU A 318 -22.65 -64.78 120.91
N LEU A 319 -23.28 -65.91 120.55
CA LEU A 319 -22.87 -66.73 119.40
C LEU A 319 -22.87 -65.95 118.07
N GLN A 320 -23.87 -65.08 117.86
CA GLN A 320 -24.02 -64.30 116.62
C GLN A 320 -23.03 -63.12 116.47
N LEU A 321 -22.24 -62.82 117.50
CA LEU A 321 -21.10 -61.90 117.39
C LEU A 321 -19.82 -62.64 116.99
N ASN A 322 -19.62 -63.87 117.46
CA ASN A 322 -18.41 -64.64 117.19
C ASN A 322 -18.32 -65.08 115.71
N GLU A 323 -19.40 -65.63 115.14
CA GLU A 323 -19.45 -66.07 113.74
C GLU A 323 -19.08 -64.96 112.74
N LYS A 324 -19.42 -63.70 113.05
CA LYS A 324 -19.19 -62.54 112.15
C LYS A 324 -17.71 -62.15 112.06
N LEU A 325 -16.94 -62.37 113.13
CA LEU A 325 -15.49 -62.12 113.13
C LEU A 325 -14.74 -63.22 112.37
N GLU A 326 -15.18 -64.47 112.49
CA GLU A 326 -14.57 -65.63 111.81
C GLU A 326 -14.75 -65.57 110.29
N ILE A 327 -15.94 -65.18 109.80
CA ILE A 327 -16.21 -65.00 108.36
C ILE A 327 -15.34 -63.88 107.77
N PHE A 328 -15.13 -62.77 108.49
CA PHE A 328 -14.29 -61.66 108.02
C PHE A 328 -12.81 -62.06 107.89
N LYS A 329 -12.31 -62.83 108.87
CA LYS A 329 -10.94 -63.36 108.89
C LYS A 329 -10.64 -64.27 107.69
N ASN A 330 -11.56 -65.17 107.33
CA ASN A 330 -11.37 -66.08 106.20
C ASN A 330 -11.35 -65.35 104.86
N ARG A 331 -12.24 -64.35 104.67
CA ARG A 331 -12.30 -63.56 103.43
C ARG A 331 -11.00 -62.79 103.14
N LEU A 332 -10.37 -62.21 104.18
CA LEU A 332 -9.06 -61.55 104.05
C LEU A 332 -7.93 -62.51 103.60
N SER A 333 -8.05 -63.80 103.94
CA SER A 333 -7.05 -64.82 103.57
C SER A 333 -7.12 -65.19 102.09
N ASP A 334 -8.33 -65.26 101.52
CA ASP A 334 -8.54 -65.58 100.11
C ASP A 334 -8.10 -64.41 99.20
N ASP A 335 -8.45 -63.17 99.57
CA ASP A 335 -8.02 -61.95 98.86
C ASP A 335 -6.47 -61.85 98.80
N PHE A 336 -5.78 -62.21 99.90
CA PHE A 336 -4.32 -62.27 99.96
C PHE A 336 -3.72 -63.35 99.04
N MET A 337 -4.38 -64.50 98.88
CA MET A 337 -3.96 -65.53 97.90
C MET A 337 -4.14 -65.08 96.44
N VAL A 338 -5.20 -64.33 96.12
CA VAL A 338 -5.45 -63.82 94.76
C VAL A 338 -4.42 -62.77 94.38
N LEU A 339 -4.18 -61.77 95.23
CA LEU A 339 -3.15 -60.74 95.02
C LEU A 339 -1.76 -61.36 94.81
N ARG A 340 -1.40 -62.38 95.61
CA ARG A 340 -0.10 -63.08 95.50
C ARG A 340 0.09 -63.82 94.16
N ARG A 341 -0.98 -64.19 93.46
CA ARG A 341 -0.91 -64.73 92.09
C ARG A 341 -0.75 -63.61 91.05
N GLN A 342 -1.50 -62.51 91.19
CA GLN A 342 -1.47 -61.37 90.26
C GLN A 342 -0.11 -60.66 90.22
N CYS A 343 0.55 -60.50 91.38
CA CYS A 343 1.92 -59.98 91.44
C CYS A 343 2.93 -60.88 90.71
N LYS A 344 2.68 -62.19 90.63
CA LYS A 344 3.59 -63.12 89.94
C LYS A 344 3.45 -62.99 88.41
N SER A 345 2.22 -62.97 87.89
CA SER A 345 1.97 -62.72 86.46
C SER A 345 2.49 -61.36 85.96
N GLN A 346 2.53 -60.33 86.82
CA GLN A 346 3.16 -59.04 86.45
C GLN A 346 4.70 -59.09 86.47
N SER A 347 5.30 -59.94 87.30
CA SER A 347 6.75 -60.19 87.25
C SER A 347 7.17 -60.84 85.93
N ASP A 348 6.36 -61.77 85.43
CA ASP A 348 6.63 -62.47 84.17
C ASP A 348 6.50 -61.52 82.96
N ILE A 349 5.50 -60.61 82.98
CA ILE A 349 5.29 -59.58 81.94
C ILE A 349 6.44 -58.54 81.91
N LEU A 350 7.02 -58.20 83.06
CA LEU A 350 8.16 -57.28 83.12
C LEU A 350 9.43 -57.89 82.50
N ALA A 351 9.72 -59.18 82.76
CA ALA A 351 10.85 -59.87 82.13
C ALA A 351 10.71 -59.92 80.59
N ASP A 352 9.48 -60.15 80.10
CA ASP A 352 9.15 -60.16 78.67
C ASP A 352 9.31 -58.77 78.00
N LEU A 353 9.32 -57.69 78.78
CA LEU A 353 9.60 -56.32 78.33
C LEU A 353 11.07 -55.95 78.45
N GLU A 354 11.78 -56.42 79.48
CA GLU A 354 13.24 -56.26 79.61
C GLU A 354 14.00 -56.96 78.47
N GLN A 355 13.55 -58.15 78.04
CA GLN A 355 14.11 -58.82 76.86
C GLN A 355 13.94 -57.98 75.58
N LYS A 356 12.77 -57.38 75.36
CA LYS A 356 12.52 -56.52 74.19
C LYS A 356 13.34 -55.21 74.26
N LEU A 357 13.67 -54.74 75.47
CA LEU A 357 14.54 -53.58 75.67
C LEU A 357 16.01 -53.86 75.28
N THR A 358 16.48 -55.10 75.39
CA THR A 358 17.86 -55.49 74.99
C THR A 358 18.04 -55.81 73.52
N GLU A 359 16.95 -55.97 72.74
CA GLU A 359 17.00 -56.11 71.28
C GLU A 359 17.16 -54.76 70.56
N VAL A 360 16.65 -53.66 71.14
CA VAL A 360 16.67 -52.31 70.53
C VAL A 360 18.08 -51.79 70.21
N PRO A 361 19.11 -51.94 71.07
CA PRO A 361 20.47 -51.50 70.75
C PRO A 361 21.07 -52.19 69.52
N ILE A 362 20.76 -53.47 69.30
CA ILE A 362 21.28 -54.26 68.17
C ILE A 362 20.66 -53.76 66.85
N MET A 363 19.35 -53.46 66.86
CA MET A 363 18.67 -52.85 65.72
C MET A 363 19.15 -51.43 65.44
N LEU A 364 19.55 -50.69 66.49
CA LEU A 364 20.14 -49.35 66.35
C LEU A 364 21.55 -49.42 65.72
N GLU A 365 22.40 -50.36 66.17
CA GLU A 365 23.75 -50.54 65.63
C GLU A 365 23.73 -51.01 64.16
N GLN A 366 22.77 -51.85 63.79
CA GLN A 366 22.53 -52.24 62.39
C GLN A 366 22.07 -51.05 61.54
N THR A 367 21.06 -50.29 61.97
CA THR A 367 20.59 -49.13 61.21
C THR A 367 21.59 -47.98 61.15
N GLU A 368 22.46 -47.82 62.16
CA GLU A 368 23.62 -46.94 62.10
C GLU A 368 24.68 -47.38 61.09
N LYS A 369 24.84 -48.69 60.87
CA LYS A 369 25.75 -49.23 59.86
C LYS A 369 25.21 -49.01 58.46
N ASP A 370 23.94 -49.33 58.22
CA ASP A 370 23.26 -49.06 56.95
C ASP A 370 23.32 -47.55 56.60
N LEU A 371 23.19 -46.68 57.59
CA LEU A 371 23.34 -45.22 57.43
C LEU A 371 24.78 -44.80 57.07
N LYS A 372 25.81 -45.51 57.54
CA LYS A 372 27.22 -45.25 57.20
C LYS A 372 27.51 -45.73 55.77
N ASP A 373 27.04 -46.91 55.40
CA ASP A 373 27.26 -47.48 54.06
C ASP A 373 26.51 -46.66 52.98
N ALA A 374 25.26 -46.24 53.25
CA ALA A 374 24.51 -45.33 52.36
C ALA A 374 25.17 -43.94 52.21
N LYS A 375 25.85 -43.43 53.26
CA LYS A 375 26.64 -42.18 53.17
C LYS A 375 27.91 -42.36 52.34
N MET A 376 28.56 -43.52 52.42
CA MET A 376 29.71 -43.84 51.58
C MET A 376 29.32 -43.95 50.10
N GLU A 377 28.19 -44.61 49.80
CA GLU A 377 27.65 -44.68 48.43
C GLU A 377 27.23 -43.30 47.91
N GLY A 378 26.54 -42.50 48.73
CA GLY A 378 26.20 -41.11 48.39
C GLY A 378 27.43 -40.23 48.09
N ASN A 379 28.48 -40.33 48.90
CA ASN A 379 29.75 -39.64 48.64
C ASN A 379 30.40 -40.11 47.33
N ASN A 380 30.42 -41.42 47.06
CA ASN A 380 30.97 -41.97 45.82
C ASN A 380 30.22 -41.43 44.59
N LEU A 381 28.89 -41.46 44.60
CA LEU A 381 28.04 -40.88 43.55
C LEU A 381 28.28 -39.37 43.40
N GLN A 382 28.50 -38.64 44.48
CA GLN A 382 28.84 -37.21 44.42
C GLN A 382 30.22 -36.96 43.77
N THR A 383 31.20 -37.84 43.96
CA THR A 383 32.48 -37.76 43.22
C THR A 383 32.36 -38.15 41.75
N GLU A 384 31.47 -39.09 41.40
CA GLU A 384 31.15 -39.44 40.01
C GLU A 384 30.47 -38.26 39.29
N ILE A 385 29.49 -37.60 39.94
CA ILE A 385 28.86 -36.38 39.44
C ILE A 385 29.90 -35.28 39.20
N HIS A 386 30.83 -35.07 40.14
CA HIS A 386 31.89 -34.08 39.97
C HIS A 386 32.86 -34.42 38.82
N ARG A 387 33.19 -35.71 38.62
CA ARG A 387 33.96 -36.18 37.44
C ARG A 387 33.21 -35.98 36.12
N ILE A 388 31.88 -36.08 36.13
CA ILE A 388 31.04 -35.85 34.95
C ILE A 388 30.96 -34.35 34.64
N GLN A 389 30.81 -33.49 35.64
CA GLN A 389 30.91 -32.03 35.50
C GLN A 389 32.27 -31.63 34.88
N LEU A 390 33.38 -32.13 35.43
CA LEU A 390 34.74 -31.92 34.89
C LEU A 390 34.99 -32.50 33.48
N LYS A 391 34.09 -33.33 32.94
CA LYS A 391 34.06 -33.73 31.53
C LYS A 391 33.21 -32.77 30.70
N ILE A 392 32.02 -32.41 31.18
CA ILE A 392 31.12 -31.44 30.55
C ILE A 392 31.84 -30.10 30.33
N ASP A 393 32.55 -29.59 31.34
CA ASP A 393 33.31 -28.33 31.24
C ASP A 393 34.43 -28.41 30.17
N LYS A 394 35.03 -29.58 29.97
CA LYS A 394 36.04 -29.80 28.93
C LYS A 394 35.43 -29.86 27.53
N GLU A 395 34.26 -30.47 27.37
CA GLU A 395 33.54 -30.43 26.09
C GLU A 395 32.97 -29.03 25.79
N TYR A 396 32.57 -28.25 26.81
CA TYR A 396 32.24 -26.83 26.63
C TYR A 396 33.45 -25.99 26.22
N ASN A 397 34.63 -26.18 26.81
CA ASN A 397 35.84 -25.47 26.37
C ASN A 397 36.19 -25.78 24.91
N LYS A 398 36.13 -27.05 24.48
CA LYS A 398 36.28 -27.41 23.06
C LYS A 398 35.21 -26.76 22.18
N LYS A 399 33.96 -26.71 22.64
CA LYS A 399 32.86 -26.04 21.93
C LYS A 399 33.21 -24.56 21.69
N TYR A 400 33.66 -23.85 22.72
CA TYR A 400 34.10 -22.45 22.59
C TYR A 400 35.30 -22.30 21.64
N GLU A 401 36.31 -23.18 21.71
CA GLU A 401 37.42 -23.20 20.74
C GLU A 401 36.93 -23.40 19.29
N THR A 402 35.95 -24.29 19.06
CA THR A 402 35.36 -24.46 17.72
C THR A 402 34.51 -23.28 17.29
N GLU A 403 33.77 -22.63 18.20
CA GLU A 403 32.98 -21.43 17.89
C GLU A 403 33.88 -20.23 17.58
N GLU A 404 35.00 -20.05 18.28
CA GLU A 404 35.99 -19.01 17.97
C GLU A 404 36.68 -19.24 16.62
N ASN A 405 36.96 -20.49 16.27
CA ASN A 405 37.51 -20.84 14.94
C ASN A 405 36.48 -20.64 13.81
N ILE A 406 35.19 -20.92 14.05
CA ILE A 406 34.10 -20.59 13.12
C ILE A 406 33.98 -19.06 12.94
N LEU A 407 34.12 -18.28 14.01
CA LEU A 407 34.09 -16.82 13.95
C LEU A 407 35.27 -16.24 13.16
N LYS A 408 36.48 -16.81 13.29
CA LYS A 408 37.65 -16.44 12.48
C LYS A 408 37.43 -16.76 11.00
N LEU A 409 36.95 -17.95 10.67
CA LEU A 409 36.58 -18.32 9.29
C LEU A 409 35.47 -17.42 8.71
N ALA A 410 34.53 -16.98 9.54
CA ALA A 410 33.50 -16.01 9.13
C ALA A 410 34.08 -14.60 8.89
N GLN A 411 35.05 -14.15 9.69
CA GLN A 411 35.78 -12.90 9.44
C GLN A 411 36.64 -12.96 8.17
N GLU A 412 37.29 -14.09 7.89
CA GLU A 412 38.04 -14.31 6.64
C GLU A 412 37.11 -14.30 5.41
N GLN A 413 35.87 -14.80 5.55
CA GLN A 413 34.86 -14.72 4.48
C GLN A 413 34.23 -13.33 4.32
N LEU A 414 34.20 -12.49 5.36
CA LEU A 414 33.71 -11.11 5.31
C LEU A 414 34.64 -10.15 4.54
N ILE A 415 35.89 -10.53 4.26
CA ILE A 415 36.89 -9.69 3.57
C ILE A 415 36.70 -9.69 2.04
N ASN A 416 35.88 -10.59 1.49
CA ASN A 416 35.60 -10.65 0.05
C ASN A 416 34.22 -10.05 -0.30
N ASP A 417 34.13 -9.36 -1.44
CA ASP A 417 33.09 -8.39 -1.77
C ASP A 417 31.65 -8.92 -1.97
N LYS A 418 30.69 -8.01 -1.68
CA LYS A 418 29.28 -7.84 -2.13
C LYS A 418 28.39 -9.05 -2.47
N ALA A 419 28.87 -10.04 -3.21
CA ALA A 419 28.26 -11.36 -3.25
C ALA A 419 28.21 -11.99 -1.84
N SER A 420 29.15 -11.61 -0.97
CA SER A 420 29.13 -11.91 0.46
C SER A 420 27.92 -11.29 1.18
N GLU A 421 27.51 -10.05 0.90
CA GLU A 421 26.35 -9.42 1.58
C GLU A 421 25.03 -10.16 1.30
N TYR A 422 24.78 -10.53 0.03
CA TYR A 422 23.58 -11.31 -0.31
C TYR A 422 23.65 -12.73 0.28
N ARG A 423 24.83 -13.36 0.25
CA ARG A 423 25.05 -14.67 0.89
C ARG A 423 24.96 -14.59 2.40
N LEU A 424 25.35 -13.49 3.04
CA LEU A 424 25.24 -13.23 4.47
C LEU A 424 23.79 -13.02 4.87
N LYS A 425 22.99 -12.33 4.05
CA LYS A 425 21.54 -12.24 4.25
C LYS A 425 20.86 -13.61 4.12
N LEU A 426 21.22 -14.39 3.10
CA LEU A 426 20.72 -15.75 2.92
C LEU A 426 21.17 -16.70 4.06
N LEU A 427 22.41 -16.55 4.52
CA LEU A 427 22.99 -17.31 5.64
C LEU A 427 22.37 -16.91 6.97
N ASN A 428 22.09 -15.61 7.20
CA ASN A 428 21.39 -15.14 8.40
C ASN A 428 19.96 -15.67 8.42
N ASN A 429 19.21 -15.57 7.31
CA ASN A 429 17.89 -16.20 7.19
C ASN A 429 17.97 -17.71 7.46
N SER A 430 18.90 -18.43 6.82
CA SER A 430 19.10 -19.87 7.05
C SER A 430 19.58 -20.20 8.47
N GLN A 431 20.28 -19.28 9.15
CA GLN A 431 20.70 -19.42 10.54
C GLN A 431 19.57 -19.10 11.52
N GLU A 432 18.64 -18.21 11.18
CA GLU A 432 17.41 -17.96 11.93
C GLU A 432 16.42 -19.11 11.75
N GLU A 433 16.26 -19.64 10.54
CA GLU A 433 15.53 -20.89 10.25
C GLU A 433 16.16 -22.08 11.00
N ARG A 434 17.50 -22.23 10.97
CA ARG A 434 18.20 -23.26 11.75
C ARG A 434 18.03 -23.06 13.25
N ARG A 435 18.07 -21.82 13.76
CA ARG A 435 17.82 -21.52 15.18
C ARG A 435 16.37 -21.83 15.56
N SER A 436 15.40 -21.55 14.70
CA SER A 436 14.01 -22.00 14.90
C SER A 436 13.97 -23.52 14.97
N MET A 437 14.49 -24.22 13.95
CA MET A 437 14.52 -25.68 13.93
C MET A 437 15.30 -26.29 15.12
N GLU A 438 16.32 -25.62 15.65
CA GLU A 438 17.05 -26.03 16.87
C GLU A 438 16.25 -25.76 18.15
N LEU A 439 15.45 -24.69 18.21
CA LEU A 439 14.48 -24.45 19.28
C LEU A 439 13.31 -25.45 19.21
N ASP A 440 12.75 -25.69 18.03
CA ASP A 440 11.70 -26.68 17.77
C ASP A 440 12.20 -28.10 18.08
N LEU A 441 13.44 -28.43 17.72
CA LEU A 441 14.08 -29.72 18.02
C LEU A 441 14.42 -29.87 19.50
N THR A 442 14.89 -28.81 20.18
CA THR A 442 15.09 -28.88 21.65
C THR A 442 13.75 -28.93 22.40
N GLN A 443 12.70 -28.27 21.91
CA GLN A 443 11.34 -28.40 22.44
C GLN A 443 10.80 -29.82 22.23
N ALA A 444 10.98 -30.41 21.05
CA ALA A 444 10.61 -31.80 20.77
C ALA A 444 11.44 -32.80 21.59
N GLN A 445 12.73 -32.54 21.82
CA GLN A 445 13.58 -33.34 22.71
C GLN A 445 13.14 -33.21 24.17
N ASN A 446 12.72 -32.03 24.63
CA ASN A 446 12.18 -31.84 25.98
C ASN A 446 10.84 -32.57 26.15
N GLN A 447 9.93 -32.49 25.17
CA GLN A 447 8.67 -33.25 25.15
C GLN A 447 8.92 -34.77 25.09
N LEU A 448 9.92 -35.22 24.34
CA LEU A 448 10.35 -36.62 24.31
C LEU A 448 10.95 -37.05 25.65
N ALA A 449 11.76 -36.21 26.29
CA ALA A 449 12.32 -36.49 27.62
C ALA A 449 11.23 -36.54 28.69
N GLU A 450 10.25 -35.64 28.64
CA GLU A 450 9.10 -35.61 29.54
C GLU A 450 8.22 -36.86 29.37
N THR A 451 7.83 -37.20 28.13
CA THR A 451 7.03 -38.41 27.85
C THR A 451 7.79 -39.71 28.13
N LEU A 452 9.11 -39.76 27.95
CA LEU A 452 9.94 -40.88 28.40
C LEU A 452 10.00 -40.97 29.94
N LEU A 453 10.12 -39.83 30.63
CA LEU A 453 10.13 -39.78 32.10
C LEU A 453 8.76 -40.19 32.68
N GLU A 454 7.65 -39.79 32.05
CA GLU A 454 6.32 -40.31 32.35
C GLU A 454 6.22 -41.82 32.08
N MET A 455 6.74 -42.30 30.94
CA MET A 455 6.77 -43.73 30.62
C MET A 455 7.54 -44.53 31.69
N GLU A 456 8.69 -44.03 32.16
CA GLU A 456 9.44 -44.67 33.26
C GLU A 456 8.72 -44.54 34.62
N ARG A 457 8.05 -43.43 34.92
CA ARG A 457 7.15 -43.33 36.09
C ARG A 457 6.04 -44.39 36.01
N HIS A 458 5.44 -44.60 34.84
CA HIS A 458 4.41 -45.61 34.62
C HIS A 458 4.97 -47.04 34.73
N LYS A 459 6.15 -47.34 34.15
CA LYS A 459 6.85 -48.62 34.32
C LYS A 459 7.18 -48.88 35.79
N ALA A 460 7.76 -47.92 36.50
CA ALA A 460 8.10 -48.05 37.93
C ALA A 460 6.86 -48.19 38.83
N ASN A 461 5.73 -47.58 38.47
CA ASN A 461 4.45 -47.80 39.16
C ASN A 461 3.85 -49.17 38.85
N ASN A 462 3.96 -49.66 37.61
CA ASN A 462 3.49 -50.98 37.23
C ASN A 462 4.33 -52.09 37.88
N PHE A 463 5.66 -51.93 37.91
CA PHE A 463 6.57 -52.83 38.62
C PHE A 463 6.28 -52.88 40.14
N ARG A 464 6.04 -51.72 40.78
CA ARG A 464 5.63 -51.67 42.19
C ARG A 464 4.29 -52.39 42.44
N LYS A 465 3.29 -52.21 41.57
CA LYS A 465 2.02 -52.96 41.64
C LYS A 465 2.20 -54.46 41.39
N SER A 466 3.11 -54.85 40.50
CA SER A 466 3.44 -56.25 40.23
C SER A 466 4.05 -56.92 41.47
N GLN A 467 5.04 -56.27 42.10
CA GLN A 467 5.64 -56.74 43.36
C GLN A 467 4.64 -56.74 44.53
N GLU A 468 3.70 -55.80 44.58
CA GLU A 468 2.63 -55.79 45.59
C GLU A 468 1.64 -56.95 45.38
N ASN A 469 1.23 -57.22 44.14
CA ASN A 469 0.41 -58.38 43.79
C ASN A 469 1.13 -59.71 44.10
N GLU A 470 2.43 -59.81 43.80
CA GLU A 470 3.25 -60.99 44.09
C GLU A 470 3.34 -61.23 45.61
N ARG A 471 3.60 -60.19 46.41
CA ARG A 471 3.55 -60.25 47.88
C ARG A 471 2.16 -60.56 48.45
N LEU A 472 1.07 -60.18 47.75
CA LEU A 472 -0.30 -60.56 48.13
C LEU A 472 -0.59 -62.03 47.78
N ASN A 473 -0.06 -62.52 46.66
CA ASN A 473 -0.16 -63.91 46.24
C ASN A 473 0.61 -64.84 47.20
N ASP A 474 1.84 -64.47 47.60
CA ASP A 474 2.60 -65.18 48.64
C ASP A 474 1.86 -65.22 49.98
N LYS A 475 1.21 -64.10 50.37
CA LYS A 475 0.37 -64.05 51.57
C LYS A 475 -0.83 -64.99 51.45
N LEU A 476 -1.52 -65.01 50.31
CA LEU A 476 -2.62 -65.93 50.03
C LEU A 476 -2.15 -67.39 50.12
N LEU A 477 -1.08 -67.77 49.43
CA LEU A 477 -0.48 -69.11 49.50
C LEU A 477 -0.07 -69.47 50.94
N SER A 478 0.41 -68.52 51.74
CA SER A 478 0.72 -68.74 53.16
C SER A 478 -0.52 -68.95 54.04
N LEU A 479 -1.67 -68.36 53.66
CA LEU A 479 -2.95 -68.48 54.35
C LEU A 479 -3.69 -69.76 53.93
N GLU A 480 -3.61 -70.16 52.66
CA GLU A 480 -4.09 -71.46 52.18
C GLU A 480 -3.36 -72.60 52.90
N ARG A 481 -2.03 -72.59 52.93
CA ARG A 481 -1.23 -73.59 53.69
C ARG A 481 -1.60 -73.63 55.18
N LYS A 482 -1.94 -72.49 55.81
CA LYS A 482 -2.44 -72.44 57.20
C LYS A 482 -3.85 -72.99 57.33
N SER A 483 -4.72 -72.73 56.36
CA SER A 483 -6.06 -73.32 56.26
C SER A 483 -5.99 -74.84 56.12
N ASP A 484 -5.10 -75.35 55.27
CA ASP A 484 -4.87 -76.79 55.09
C ASP A 484 -4.32 -77.47 56.35
N LEU A 485 -3.39 -76.82 57.07
CA LEU A 485 -2.91 -77.28 58.38
C LEU A 485 -4.05 -77.34 59.40
N LEU A 486 -4.85 -76.28 59.53
CA LEU A 486 -6.03 -76.28 60.42
C LEU A 486 -7.08 -77.32 60.00
N ASN A 487 -7.27 -77.57 58.70
CA ASN A 487 -8.14 -78.63 58.19
C ASN A 487 -7.58 -80.04 58.47
N MET A 488 -6.26 -80.22 58.51
CA MET A 488 -5.64 -81.47 58.98
C MET A 488 -5.79 -81.64 60.49
N GLU A 489 -5.57 -80.59 61.28
CA GLU A 489 -5.77 -80.61 62.74
C GLU A 489 -7.23 -80.91 63.11
N LEU A 490 -8.21 -80.30 62.43
CA LEU A 490 -9.63 -80.61 62.60
C LEU A 490 -9.95 -82.07 62.25
N LYS A 491 -9.35 -82.64 61.21
CA LYS A 491 -9.48 -84.08 60.88
C LYS A 491 -8.87 -84.96 61.97
N GLN A 492 -7.69 -84.61 62.51
CA GLN A 492 -7.05 -85.35 63.60
C GLN A 492 -7.88 -85.28 64.90
N LEU A 493 -8.42 -84.11 65.24
CA LEU A 493 -9.32 -83.96 66.39
C LEU A 493 -10.61 -84.77 66.19
N GLY A 494 -11.16 -84.80 64.98
CA GLY A 494 -12.28 -85.67 64.61
C GLY A 494 -12.01 -87.15 64.85
N THR A 495 -10.87 -87.68 64.41
CA THR A 495 -10.51 -89.09 64.66
C THR A 495 -10.23 -89.37 66.15
N GLN A 496 -9.64 -88.43 66.89
CA GLN A 496 -9.49 -88.56 68.35
C GLN A 496 -10.84 -88.58 69.09
N ILE A 497 -11.83 -87.80 68.62
CA ILE A 497 -13.19 -87.81 69.17
C ILE A 497 -13.87 -89.15 68.88
N GLU A 498 -13.80 -89.68 67.65
CA GLU A 498 -14.30 -91.04 67.36
C GLU A 498 -13.67 -92.11 68.27
N ILE A 499 -12.34 -92.07 68.46
CA ILE A 499 -11.62 -93.04 69.29
C ILE A 499 -12.06 -92.94 70.76
N LYS A 500 -12.35 -91.72 71.26
CA LYS A 500 -12.89 -91.50 72.60
C LYS A 500 -14.33 -92.02 72.74
N ILE A 501 -15.20 -91.78 71.75
CA ILE A 501 -16.57 -92.32 71.71
C ILE A 501 -16.52 -93.86 71.74
N LYS A 502 -15.79 -94.48 70.80
CA LYS A 502 -15.60 -95.94 70.70
C LYS A 502 -14.94 -96.59 71.93
N ARG A 503 -14.34 -95.78 72.83
CA ARG A 503 -13.82 -96.22 74.14
C ARG A 503 -14.83 -96.00 75.27
N MET A 504 -15.64 -94.94 75.21
CA MET A 504 -16.74 -94.69 76.13
C MET A 504 -17.81 -95.79 76.01
N ASP A 505 -18.19 -96.17 74.78
CA ASP A 505 -19.17 -97.24 74.52
C ASP A 505 -18.73 -98.58 75.15
N LYS A 506 -17.42 -98.90 75.07
CA LYS A 506 -16.85 -100.11 75.70
C LYS A 506 -16.91 -100.08 77.22
N LEU A 507 -16.64 -98.92 77.84
CA LEU A 507 -16.75 -98.74 79.28
C LEU A 507 -18.21 -98.79 79.74
N ASN A 508 -19.14 -98.27 78.92
CA ASN A 508 -20.57 -98.31 79.22
C ASN A 508 -21.12 -99.73 79.16
N ASN A 509 -20.73 -100.53 78.16
CA ASN A 509 -21.10 -101.95 78.08
C ASN A 509 -20.55 -102.75 79.29
N GLN A 510 -19.33 -102.44 79.76
CA GLN A 510 -18.77 -103.06 80.97
C GLN A 510 -19.50 -102.62 82.25
N LEU A 511 -20.01 -101.39 82.30
CA LEU A 511 -20.87 -100.91 83.39
C LEU A 511 -22.22 -101.66 83.39
N ASP A 512 -22.82 -101.86 82.22
CA ASP A 512 -24.09 -102.58 82.06
C ASP A 512 -23.96 -104.08 82.38
N GLU A 513 -22.82 -104.72 82.10
CA GLU A 513 -22.56 -106.10 82.55
C GLU A 513 -22.47 -106.18 84.09
N LEU A 514 -21.78 -105.24 84.73
CA LEU A 514 -21.68 -105.19 86.20
C LEU A 514 -23.03 -104.89 86.86
N LEU A 515 -23.82 -103.95 86.33
CA LEU A 515 -25.15 -103.60 86.84
C LEU A 515 -26.14 -104.77 86.73
N ARG A 516 -26.04 -105.60 85.69
CA ARG A 516 -26.85 -106.83 85.56
C ARG A 516 -26.48 -107.93 86.55
N SER A 517 -25.29 -107.87 87.15
CA SER A 517 -24.80 -108.92 88.04
C SER A 517 -25.22 -108.75 89.51
N ASN A 518 -25.73 -107.58 89.91
CA ASN A 518 -25.78 -107.23 91.33
C ASN A 518 -26.92 -106.25 91.71
N GLU A 519 -28.18 -106.65 91.54
CA GLU A 519 -29.28 -106.05 92.30
C GLU A 519 -30.39 -107.06 92.61
N GLY A 520 -30.46 -107.52 93.86
CA GLY A 520 -31.39 -108.58 94.27
C GLY A 520 -31.50 -108.75 95.78
N GLN A 521 -32.23 -107.84 96.44
CA GLN A 521 -32.96 -108.12 97.68
C GLN A 521 -34.04 -107.06 97.96
N GLU A 522 -34.95 -107.37 98.87
CA GLU A 522 -36.25 -106.71 99.00
C GLU A 522 -36.19 -105.32 99.66
N ILE A 523 -37.09 -104.42 99.26
CA ILE A 523 -37.21 -103.04 99.75
C ILE A 523 -38.65 -102.83 100.25
N SER A 524 -38.82 -102.23 101.43
CA SER A 524 -40.12 -102.11 102.10
C SER A 524 -41.10 -101.21 101.32
N PRO A 525 -42.43 -101.44 101.33
CA PRO A 525 -43.39 -100.63 100.58
C PRO A 525 -43.36 -99.12 100.89
N THR A 526 -42.97 -98.72 102.10
CA THR A 526 -42.73 -97.31 102.46
C THR A 526 -41.47 -96.76 101.80
N GLU A 527 -40.39 -97.53 101.74
CA GLU A 527 -39.15 -97.18 101.04
C GLU A 527 -39.35 -97.16 99.53
N VAL A 528 -40.17 -98.06 98.96
CA VAL A 528 -40.58 -97.99 97.54
C VAL A 528 -41.32 -96.68 97.27
N LYS A 529 -42.17 -96.21 98.18
CA LYS A 529 -42.91 -94.95 98.02
C LYS A 529 -42.01 -93.71 98.22
N ILE A 530 -41.02 -93.78 99.11
CA ILE A 530 -39.97 -92.77 99.25
C ILE A 530 -39.11 -92.74 97.98
N LYS A 531 -38.55 -93.87 97.54
CA LYS A 531 -37.77 -93.98 96.29
C LYS A 531 -38.56 -93.56 95.05
N HIS A 532 -39.87 -93.77 95.01
CA HIS A 532 -40.73 -93.24 93.94
C HIS A 532 -40.82 -91.71 94.00
N LEU A 533 -41.03 -91.12 95.18
CA LEU A 533 -41.00 -89.66 95.34
C LEU A 533 -39.63 -89.07 95.02
N GLU A 534 -38.54 -89.63 95.56
CA GLU A 534 -37.15 -89.27 95.24
C GLU A 534 -36.87 -89.37 93.74
N LYS A 535 -37.35 -90.42 93.06
CA LYS A 535 -37.25 -90.57 91.61
C LYS A 535 -38.02 -89.47 90.88
N THR A 536 -39.27 -89.17 91.26
CA THR A 536 -40.02 -88.05 90.64
C THR A 536 -39.38 -86.68 90.91
N VAL A 537 -38.75 -86.48 92.08
CA VAL A 537 -37.94 -85.28 92.37
C VAL A 537 -36.71 -85.25 91.49
N HIS A 538 -35.99 -86.37 91.33
CA HIS A 538 -34.81 -86.43 90.45
C HIS A 538 -35.16 -86.22 88.97
N GLU A 539 -36.28 -86.75 88.50
CA GLU A 539 -36.82 -86.51 87.16
C GLU A 539 -37.20 -85.04 86.97
N LYS A 540 -37.75 -84.38 88.00
CA LYS A 540 -38.06 -82.94 87.97
C LYS A 540 -36.81 -82.07 88.04
N ASP A 541 -35.83 -82.42 88.87
CA ASP A 541 -34.52 -81.77 88.91
C ASP A 541 -33.75 -81.95 87.60
N GLN A 542 -33.88 -83.09 86.93
CA GLN A 542 -33.28 -83.31 85.62
C GLN A 542 -33.98 -82.47 84.55
N GLN A 543 -35.32 -82.42 84.54
CA GLN A 543 -36.08 -81.48 83.70
C GLN A 543 -35.68 -80.02 83.97
N LEU A 544 -35.49 -79.61 85.23
CA LEU A 544 -35.02 -78.27 85.60
C LEU A 544 -33.58 -78.00 85.10
N ARG A 545 -32.65 -78.97 85.27
CA ARG A 545 -31.28 -78.87 84.73
C ARG A 545 -31.28 -78.75 83.20
N ASP A 546 -32.15 -79.48 82.51
CA ASP A 546 -32.23 -79.43 81.05
C ASP A 546 -32.91 -78.15 80.56
N TYR A 547 -33.94 -77.64 81.25
CA TYR A 547 -34.48 -76.29 80.99
C TYR A 547 -33.44 -75.18 81.27
N GLN A 548 -32.59 -75.32 82.30
CA GLN A 548 -31.48 -74.41 82.55
C GLN A 548 -30.45 -74.44 81.41
N LYS A 549 -30.08 -75.62 80.89
CA LYS A 549 -29.21 -75.74 79.69
C LYS A 549 -29.85 -75.06 78.48
N TYR A 550 -31.12 -75.32 78.21
CA TYR A 550 -31.87 -74.68 77.10
C TYR A 550 -31.92 -73.16 77.26
N TRP A 551 -32.16 -72.66 78.48
CA TRP A 551 -32.18 -71.22 78.78
C TRP A 551 -30.81 -70.57 78.58
N ILE A 552 -29.72 -71.19 79.06
CA ILE A 552 -28.35 -70.72 78.83
C ILE A 552 -28.02 -70.74 77.34
N MET A 553 -28.43 -71.78 76.59
CA MET A 553 -28.23 -71.85 75.15
C MET A 553 -28.99 -70.75 74.40
N PHE A 554 -30.24 -70.47 74.78
CA PHE A 554 -31.03 -69.36 74.24
C PHE A 554 -30.44 -67.99 74.58
N GLN A 555 -30.00 -67.79 75.83
CA GLN A 555 -29.34 -66.57 76.29
C GLN A 555 -28.06 -66.33 75.48
N ASN A 556 -27.23 -67.36 75.31
CA ASN A 556 -25.98 -67.29 74.56
C ASN A 556 -26.26 -67.04 73.06
N HIS A 557 -27.28 -67.69 72.47
CA HIS A 557 -27.73 -67.39 71.10
C HIS A 557 -28.20 -65.94 70.94
N TYR A 558 -28.97 -65.41 71.91
CA TYR A 558 -29.42 -64.02 71.91
C TYR A 558 -28.26 -63.02 72.06
N VAL A 559 -27.27 -63.30 72.92
CA VAL A 559 -26.03 -62.50 73.03
C VAL A 559 -25.25 -62.51 71.71
N ASN A 560 -25.10 -63.67 71.07
CA ASN A 560 -24.45 -63.78 69.75
C ASN A 560 -25.22 -63.01 68.66
N LEU A 561 -26.56 -63.06 68.65
CA LEU A 561 -27.39 -62.24 67.74
C LEU A 561 -27.22 -60.74 68.03
N SER A 562 -27.16 -60.33 69.30
CA SER A 562 -26.93 -58.94 69.71
C SER A 562 -25.54 -58.44 69.28
N GLN A 563 -24.50 -59.25 69.45
CA GLN A 563 -23.15 -58.96 68.95
C GLN A 563 -23.12 -58.86 67.42
N LYS A 564 -23.75 -59.79 66.70
CA LYS A 564 -23.89 -59.73 65.23
C LYS A 564 -24.62 -58.46 64.78
N ARG A 565 -25.73 -58.09 65.43
CA ARG A 565 -26.47 -56.84 65.17
C ARG A 565 -25.59 -55.61 65.42
N SER A 566 -24.79 -55.59 66.49
CA SER A 566 -23.87 -54.51 66.80
C SER A 566 -22.76 -54.37 65.74
N ALA A 567 -22.15 -55.49 65.33
CA ALA A 567 -21.16 -55.52 64.26
C ALA A 567 -21.74 -55.07 62.90
N GLN A 568 -22.94 -55.53 62.54
CA GLN A 568 -23.66 -55.07 61.35
C GLN A 568 -23.98 -53.57 61.42
N MET A 569 -24.39 -53.04 62.57
CA MET A 569 -24.66 -51.61 62.75
C MET A 569 -23.38 -50.77 62.61
N SER A 570 -22.25 -51.26 63.13
CA SER A 570 -20.93 -50.64 62.91
C SER A 570 -20.56 -50.63 61.42
N GLN A 571 -20.74 -51.76 60.73
CA GLN A 571 -20.48 -51.86 59.28
C GLN A 571 -21.38 -50.92 58.47
N ILE A 572 -22.65 -50.75 58.85
CA ILE A 572 -23.58 -49.77 58.26
C ILE A 572 -23.11 -48.33 58.51
N GLN A 573 -22.54 -48.01 59.68
CA GLN A 573 -21.96 -46.69 59.95
C GLN A 573 -20.69 -46.44 59.12
N ILE A 574 -19.83 -47.45 58.95
CA ILE A 574 -18.61 -47.37 58.14
C ILE A 574 -18.98 -47.16 56.66
N THR A 575 -19.89 -47.95 56.10
CA THR A 575 -20.32 -47.81 54.71
C THR A 575 -21.07 -46.50 54.46
N ARG A 576 -21.87 -45.99 55.42
CA ARG A 576 -22.45 -44.63 55.34
C ARG A 576 -21.39 -43.53 55.30
N LYS A 577 -20.31 -43.64 56.10
CA LYS A 577 -19.18 -42.70 56.05
C LYS A 577 -18.44 -42.77 54.70
N GLN A 578 -18.17 -43.98 54.20
CA GLN A 578 -17.56 -44.19 52.87
C GLN A 578 -18.43 -43.61 51.76
N LEU A 579 -19.75 -43.87 51.77
CA LEU A 579 -20.70 -43.30 50.80
C LEU A 579 -20.71 -41.76 50.83
N SER A 580 -20.63 -41.15 52.02
CA SER A 580 -20.55 -39.69 52.16
C SER A 580 -19.26 -39.13 51.53
N ILE A 581 -18.12 -39.77 51.79
CA ILE A 581 -16.82 -39.40 51.19
C ILE A 581 -16.84 -39.57 49.66
N ILE A 582 -17.46 -40.64 49.16
CA ILE A 582 -17.61 -40.88 47.71
C ILE A 582 -18.51 -39.82 47.08
N LYS A 583 -19.65 -39.47 47.70
CA LYS A 583 -20.51 -38.38 47.22
C LYS A 583 -19.79 -37.03 47.19
N GLN A 584 -19.01 -36.71 48.22
CA GLN A 584 -18.22 -35.48 48.26
C GLN A 584 -17.10 -35.48 47.21
N LYS A 585 -16.52 -36.64 46.89
CA LYS A 585 -15.55 -36.78 45.79
C LYS A 585 -16.19 -36.65 44.41
N SER A 586 -17.38 -37.23 44.20
CA SER A 586 -18.17 -37.01 42.97
C SER A 586 -18.40 -35.52 42.79
N LEU A 587 -19.03 -34.85 43.75
CA LEU A 587 -19.41 -33.45 43.62
C LEU A 587 -18.21 -32.51 43.39
N LYS A 588 -17.00 -32.87 43.86
CA LYS A 588 -15.76 -32.18 43.48
C LYS A 588 -15.32 -32.45 42.04
N LEU A 589 -15.31 -33.70 41.60
CA LEU A 589 -15.00 -34.07 40.21
C LEU A 589 -16.01 -33.47 39.23
N ASP A 590 -17.29 -33.42 39.62
CA ASP A 590 -18.38 -32.81 38.86
C ASP A 590 -18.13 -31.29 38.71
N GLN A 591 -17.71 -30.59 39.79
CA GLN A 591 -17.31 -29.17 39.75
C GLN A 591 -16.01 -28.92 38.96
N GLU A 592 -15.00 -29.79 39.10
CA GLU A 592 -13.75 -29.73 38.34
C GLU A 592 -14.00 -29.96 36.84
N LEU A 593 -14.97 -30.83 36.49
CA LEU A 593 -15.44 -31.07 35.13
C LEU A 593 -16.22 -29.87 34.57
N GLU A 594 -17.17 -29.30 35.31
CA GLU A 594 -17.90 -28.10 34.92
C GLU A 594 -16.95 -26.92 34.63
N GLN A 595 -15.95 -26.69 35.50
CA GLN A 595 -14.93 -25.66 35.27
C GLN A 595 -14.08 -25.98 34.04
N SER A 596 -13.70 -27.24 33.83
CA SER A 596 -12.97 -27.66 32.62
C SER A 596 -13.80 -27.46 31.35
N GLU A 597 -15.10 -27.73 31.39
CA GLU A 597 -16.02 -27.44 30.29
C GLU A 597 -16.15 -25.94 30.01
N VAL A 598 -16.24 -25.09 31.04
CA VAL A 598 -16.27 -23.63 30.88
C VAL A 598 -14.98 -23.15 30.23
N ASN A 599 -13.82 -23.54 30.76
CA ASN A 599 -12.51 -23.19 30.18
C ASN A 599 -12.39 -23.68 28.72
N THR A 600 -12.94 -24.86 28.41
CA THR A 600 -12.97 -25.41 27.04
C THR A 600 -13.90 -24.60 26.12
N LYS A 601 -15.05 -24.11 26.62
CA LYS A 601 -15.97 -23.25 25.86
C LYS A 601 -15.37 -21.85 25.64
N GLU A 602 -14.55 -21.35 26.56
CA GLU A 602 -13.79 -20.11 26.41
C GLU A 602 -12.65 -20.26 25.39
N LEU A 603 -11.81 -21.30 25.51
CA LEU A 603 -10.77 -21.61 24.54
C LEU A 603 -11.32 -21.79 23.12
N ASN A 604 -12.48 -22.43 22.94
CA ASN A 604 -13.13 -22.54 21.64
C ASN A 604 -13.61 -21.18 21.08
N ARG A 605 -14.05 -20.25 21.93
CA ARG A 605 -14.37 -18.87 21.49
C ARG A 605 -13.11 -18.11 21.09
N ASP A 606 -12.02 -18.22 21.85
CA ASP A 606 -10.75 -17.60 21.50
C ASP A 606 -10.21 -18.17 20.18
N ILE A 607 -10.28 -19.49 19.97
CA ILE A 607 -9.92 -20.13 18.69
C ILE A 607 -10.76 -19.56 17.54
N GLN A 608 -12.08 -19.41 17.68
CA GLN A 608 -12.93 -18.78 16.66
C GLN A 608 -12.56 -17.32 16.40
N ILE A 609 -12.23 -16.56 17.45
CA ILE A 609 -11.77 -15.17 17.35
C ILE A 609 -10.42 -15.09 16.61
N TYR A 610 -9.49 -16.01 16.88
CA TYR A 610 -8.20 -16.09 16.19
C TYR A 610 -8.32 -16.59 14.75
N GLN A 611 -9.24 -17.52 14.46
CA GLN A 611 -9.59 -17.95 13.10
C GLN A 611 -10.14 -16.77 12.28
N SER A 612 -11.12 -16.02 12.81
CA SER A 612 -11.66 -14.83 12.13
C SER A 612 -10.59 -13.72 11.94
N LYS A 613 -9.68 -13.53 12.91
CA LYS A 613 -8.52 -12.64 12.75
C LYS A 613 -7.56 -13.12 11.65
N LEU A 614 -7.33 -14.43 11.54
CA LEU A 614 -6.50 -15.03 10.47
C LEU A 614 -7.16 -14.89 9.10
N GLU A 615 -8.47 -15.12 8.98
CA GLU A 615 -9.23 -14.88 7.75
C GLU A 615 -9.15 -13.40 7.31
N LEU A 616 -9.35 -12.46 8.24
CA LEU A 616 -9.20 -11.03 8.00
C LEU A 616 -7.75 -10.65 7.62
N LEU A 617 -6.75 -11.29 8.22
CA LEU A 617 -5.34 -11.08 7.88
C LEU A 617 -5.03 -11.63 6.48
N ASN A 618 -5.46 -12.85 6.17
CA ASN A 618 -5.30 -13.48 4.87
C ASN A 618 -6.01 -12.68 3.76
N ALA A 619 -7.21 -12.16 4.02
CA ALA A 619 -7.92 -11.27 3.09
C ALA A 619 -7.16 -9.95 2.87
N ARG A 620 -6.52 -9.39 3.91
CA ARG A 620 -5.64 -8.21 3.77
C ARG A 620 -4.35 -8.53 3.02
N VAL A 621 -3.75 -9.70 3.23
CA VAL A 621 -2.56 -10.17 2.50
C VAL A 621 -2.90 -10.40 1.03
N ALA A 622 -4.02 -11.06 0.72
CA ALA A 622 -4.50 -11.23 -0.65
C ALA A 622 -4.76 -9.89 -1.36
N LYS A 623 -5.43 -8.92 -0.70
CA LYS A 623 -5.62 -7.57 -1.25
C LYS A 623 -4.30 -6.81 -1.44
N LYS A 624 -3.34 -6.93 -0.51
CA LYS A 624 -2.00 -6.34 -0.66
C LYS A 624 -1.22 -6.98 -1.80
N ARG A 625 -1.32 -8.31 -1.97
CA ARG A 625 -0.68 -9.05 -3.06
C ARG A 625 -1.27 -8.63 -4.41
N GLN A 626 -2.60 -8.59 -4.54
CA GLN A 626 -3.26 -8.10 -5.74
C GLN A 626 -2.87 -6.65 -6.07
N HIS A 627 -2.72 -5.78 -5.06
CA HIS A 627 -2.25 -4.41 -5.27
C HIS A 627 -0.77 -4.35 -5.68
N HIS A 628 0.09 -5.22 -5.13
CA HIS A 628 1.48 -5.35 -5.58
C HIS A 628 1.52 -5.81 -7.04
N GLU A 629 0.81 -6.89 -7.38
CA GLU A 629 0.73 -7.42 -8.74
C GLU A 629 0.19 -6.36 -9.72
N LEU A 630 -0.76 -5.51 -9.32
CA LEU A 630 -1.20 -4.36 -10.13
C LEU A 630 -0.10 -3.31 -10.33
N VAL A 631 0.55 -2.84 -9.26
CA VAL A 631 1.62 -1.81 -9.34
C VAL A 631 2.87 -2.32 -10.05
N GLU A 632 3.13 -3.62 -9.98
CA GLU A 632 4.21 -4.32 -10.68
C GLU A 632 3.92 -4.37 -12.19
N ASN A 633 2.69 -4.73 -12.59
CA ASN A 633 2.24 -4.62 -14.00
C ASN A 633 2.23 -3.16 -14.51
N GLU A 634 1.81 -2.19 -13.69
CA GLU A 634 1.85 -0.75 -14.04
C GLU A 634 3.30 -0.30 -14.27
N CYS A 635 4.24 -0.71 -13.42
CA CYS A 635 5.67 -0.40 -13.55
C CYS A 635 6.31 -1.11 -14.77
N GLU A 636 5.92 -2.36 -15.07
CA GLU A 636 6.34 -3.04 -16.30
C GLU A 636 5.81 -2.32 -17.56
N GLN A 637 4.56 -1.83 -17.55
CA GLN A 637 4.01 -1.03 -18.65
C GLN A 637 4.76 0.32 -18.78
N GLU A 638 4.96 1.06 -17.69
CA GLU A 638 5.73 2.32 -17.73
C GLU A 638 7.15 2.09 -18.25
N HIS A 639 7.80 0.99 -17.86
CA HIS A 639 9.12 0.61 -18.36
C HIS A 639 9.09 0.28 -19.87
N ALA A 640 8.10 -0.50 -20.32
CA ALA A 640 7.93 -0.81 -21.75
C ALA A 640 7.69 0.46 -22.58
N GLU A 641 6.81 1.36 -22.12
CA GLU A 641 6.56 2.65 -22.76
C GLU A 641 7.81 3.55 -22.79
N LEU A 642 8.63 3.53 -21.72
CA LEU A 642 9.91 4.27 -21.69
C LEU A 642 10.94 3.67 -22.66
N VAL A 643 10.96 2.35 -22.83
CA VAL A 643 11.81 1.66 -23.82
C VAL A 643 11.34 1.94 -25.25
N GLU A 644 10.04 2.04 -25.52
CA GLU A 644 9.52 2.48 -26.82
C GLU A 644 9.86 3.95 -27.09
N LYS A 645 9.61 4.86 -26.13
CA LYS A 645 9.99 6.28 -26.23
C LYS A 645 11.50 6.47 -26.40
N LEU A 646 12.33 5.58 -25.85
CA LEU A 646 13.77 5.56 -26.07
C LEU A 646 14.13 5.15 -27.50
N LYS A 647 13.56 4.04 -28.02
CA LYS A 647 13.76 3.61 -29.43
C LYS A 647 13.30 4.65 -30.44
N ASP A 648 12.16 5.29 -30.19
CA ASP A 648 11.63 6.42 -30.99
C ASP A 648 12.66 7.56 -31.10
N ASN A 649 13.38 7.83 -30.01
CA ASN A 649 14.40 8.88 -29.98
C ASN A 649 15.74 8.40 -30.57
N GLU A 650 16.11 7.13 -30.42
CA GLU A 650 17.25 6.52 -31.12
C GLU A 650 17.03 6.57 -32.64
N MET A 651 15.83 6.25 -33.13
CA MET A 651 15.46 6.39 -34.54
C MET A 651 15.56 7.84 -35.02
N ARG A 652 15.03 8.81 -34.26
CA ARG A 652 15.18 10.26 -34.59
C ARG A 652 16.64 10.72 -34.60
N VAL A 653 17.50 10.15 -33.75
CA VAL A 653 18.94 10.44 -33.79
C VAL A 653 19.56 9.88 -35.08
N LEU A 654 19.21 8.66 -35.49
CA LEU A 654 19.67 8.09 -36.77
C LEU A 654 19.16 8.90 -37.98
N GLU A 655 17.90 9.34 -37.99
CA GLU A 655 17.33 10.22 -39.03
C GLU A 655 18.09 11.56 -39.12
N LEU A 656 18.48 12.13 -37.97
CA LEU A 656 19.28 13.36 -37.91
C LEU A 656 20.75 13.12 -38.29
N GLU A 657 21.34 11.99 -37.94
CA GLU A 657 22.69 11.60 -38.39
C GLU A 657 22.73 11.37 -39.91
N GLU A 658 21.71 10.73 -40.49
CA GLU A 658 21.54 10.60 -41.94
C GLU A 658 21.41 11.99 -42.60
N SER A 659 20.53 12.85 -42.10
CA SER A 659 20.38 14.24 -42.57
C SER A 659 21.70 15.04 -42.48
N ILE A 660 22.50 14.83 -41.44
CA ILE A 660 23.81 15.46 -41.25
C ILE A 660 24.84 14.92 -42.25
N ASN A 661 24.76 13.63 -42.61
CA ASN A 661 25.62 13.02 -43.61
C ASN A 661 25.26 13.51 -45.02
N GLU A 662 23.97 13.65 -45.35
CA GLU A 662 23.50 14.26 -46.60
C GLU A 662 24.02 15.70 -46.74
N LEU A 663 23.86 16.53 -45.70
CA LEU A 663 24.38 17.90 -45.68
C LEU A 663 25.91 17.96 -45.79
N GLN A 664 26.66 16.98 -45.25
CA GLN A 664 28.11 16.90 -45.45
C GLN A 664 28.48 16.57 -46.90
N ILE A 665 27.72 15.69 -47.55
CA ILE A 665 27.90 15.36 -48.98
C ILE A 665 27.60 16.58 -49.85
N GLU A 666 26.52 17.33 -49.55
CA GLU A 666 26.23 18.60 -50.23
C GLU A 666 27.34 19.64 -50.03
N ILE A 667 27.86 19.80 -48.80
CA ILE A 667 28.95 20.74 -48.51
C ILE A 667 30.23 20.40 -49.29
N GLU A 668 30.62 19.13 -49.36
CA GLU A 668 31.78 18.70 -50.14
C GLU A 668 31.53 18.85 -51.66
N HIS A 669 30.31 18.60 -52.14
CA HIS A 669 29.93 18.84 -53.54
C HIS A 669 30.02 20.34 -53.90
N TYR A 670 29.42 21.24 -53.13
CA TYR A 670 29.49 22.69 -53.38
C TYR A 670 30.91 23.23 -53.22
N LYS A 671 31.73 22.64 -52.34
CA LYS A 671 33.16 22.96 -52.20
C LYS A 671 33.94 22.59 -53.46
N ASP A 672 33.69 21.42 -54.06
CA ASP A 672 34.29 21.05 -55.35
C ASP A 672 33.80 21.94 -56.49
N GLU A 673 32.50 22.29 -56.55
CA GLU A 673 31.98 23.28 -57.51
C GLU A 673 32.68 24.65 -57.35
N VAL A 674 32.83 25.15 -56.13
CA VAL A 674 33.51 26.41 -55.84
C VAL A 674 34.99 26.35 -56.24
N LEU A 675 35.67 25.21 -56.07
CA LEU A 675 37.03 25.00 -56.54
C LEU A 675 37.12 25.00 -58.07
N ASP A 676 36.17 24.39 -58.77
CA ASP A 676 36.11 24.45 -60.24
C ASP A 676 35.76 25.84 -60.76
N LYS A 677 34.87 26.59 -60.10
CA LYS A 677 34.64 28.01 -60.44
C LYS A 677 35.85 28.90 -60.16
N HIS A 678 36.67 28.58 -59.16
CA HIS A 678 37.97 29.24 -58.96
C HIS A 678 38.99 28.87 -60.06
N ARG A 679 39.04 27.60 -60.50
CA ARG A 679 39.88 27.16 -61.63
C ARG A 679 39.46 27.84 -62.94
N GLU A 680 38.16 27.92 -63.22
CA GLU A 680 37.59 28.66 -64.36
C GLU A 680 37.99 30.14 -64.30
N SER A 681 37.77 30.80 -63.16
CA SER A 681 38.09 32.21 -62.92
C SER A 681 39.58 32.50 -63.15
N LEU A 682 40.48 31.69 -62.60
CA LEU A 682 41.92 31.79 -62.82
C LEU A 682 42.30 31.56 -64.30
N SER A 683 41.58 30.69 -65.02
CA SER A 683 41.75 30.51 -66.47
C SER A 683 41.33 31.76 -67.26
N TRP A 684 40.35 32.51 -66.78
CA TRP A 684 39.90 33.75 -67.41
C TRP A 684 40.82 34.93 -67.06
N GLU A 685 41.30 35.02 -65.82
CA GLU A 685 42.28 36.02 -65.40
C GLU A 685 43.61 35.88 -66.16
N THR A 686 44.08 34.65 -66.39
CA THR A 686 45.30 34.38 -67.18
C THR A 686 45.11 34.67 -68.67
N LYS A 687 43.96 34.33 -69.27
CA LYS A 687 43.60 34.76 -70.64
C LYS A 687 43.54 36.29 -70.74
N TYR A 688 42.94 36.97 -69.77
CA TYR A 688 42.84 38.43 -69.73
C TYR A 688 44.23 39.09 -69.68
N LYS A 689 45.12 38.63 -68.79
CA LYS A 689 46.50 39.15 -68.70
C LYS A 689 47.26 39.00 -70.01
N LEU A 690 47.13 37.85 -70.69
CA LEU A 690 47.75 37.62 -72.00
C LEU A 690 47.19 38.56 -73.10
N ILE A 691 45.88 38.87 -73.05
CA ILE A 691 45.24 39.84 -73.94
C ILE A 691 45.72 41.28 -73.62
N GLU A 692 45.85 41.63 -72.35
CA GLU A 692 46.36 42.95 -71.94
C GLU A 692 47.83 43.14 -72.33
N GLU A 693 48.68 42.13 -72.15
CA GLU A 693 50.08 42.12 -72.57
C GLU A 693 50.20 42.25 -74.10
N THR A 694 49.44 41.46 -74.89
CA THR A 694 49.48 41.58 -76.36
C THR A 694 48.92 42.91 -76.87
N LEU A 695 47.90 43.47 -76.20
CA LEU A 695 47.43 44.85 -76.46
C LEU A 695 48.47 45.90 -76.06
N ARG A 696 49.34 45.62 -75.09
CA ARG A 696 50.45 46.49 -74.70
C ARG A 696 51.58 46.43 -75.73
N TRP A 697 52.03 45.25 -76.15
CA TRP A 697 53.01 45.08 -77.23
C TRP A 697 52.61 45.84 -78.51
N ARG A 698 51.34 45.71 -78.94
CA ARG A 698 50.81 46.46 -80.09
C ARG A 698 50.85 47.99 -79.90
N ARG A 699 50.64 48.48 -78.68
CA ARG A 699 50.72 49.92 -78.35
C ARG A 699 52.17 50.43 -78.35
N GLU A 700 53.11 49.61 -77.90
CA GLU A 700 54.54 49.95 -77.87
C GLU A 700 55.16 49.92 -79.28
N GLU A 701 54.77 48.97 -80.14
CA GLU A 701 55.16 48.93 -81.57
C GLU A 701 54.68 50.18 -82.36
N GLY A 702 53.46 50.65 -82.07
CA GLY A 702 52.87 51.84 -82.67
C GLY A 702 53.38 53.20 -82.12
N ALA A 703 54.29 53.21 -81.15
CA ALA A 703 54.82 54.43 -80.54
C ALA A 703 55.81 55.16 -81.46
N LEU A 704 55.91 56.49 -81.33
CA LEU A 704 56.76 57.34 -82.17
C LEU A 704 58.27 57.12 -82.00
N ASP A 705 58.70 56.46 -80.91
CA ASP A 705 60.09 56.04 -80.66
C ASP A 705 60.45 54.68 -81.30
N SER A 706 59.50 53.97 -81.94
CA SER A 706 59.82 52.73 -82.66
C SER A 706 60.55 52.99 -83.97
N GLU A 707 61.30 52.00 -84.47
CA GLU A 707 62.08 52.12 -85.71
C GLU A 707 61.22 52.57 -86.91
N LEU A 708 59.96 52.10 -86.96
CA LEU A 708 58.97 52.44 -87.98
C LEU A 708 58.55 53.92 -87.92
N GLY A 709 58.56 54.53 -86.73
CA GLY A 709 58.41 55.98 -86.54
C GLY A 709 59.55 56.75 -87.20
N THR A 710 60.80 56.32 -86.99
CA THR A 710 61.98 57.01 -87.57
C THR A 710 61.94 57.02 -89.11
N MET A 711 61.60 55.90 -89.74
CA MET A 711 61.50 55.77 -91.20
C MET A 711 60.49 56.75 -91.82
N ARG A 712 59.36 57.00 -91.15
CA ARG A 712 58.35 57.97 -91.62
C ARG A 712 58.88 59.40 -91.66
N THR A 713 59.78 59.77 -90.74
CA THR A 713 60.34 61.13 -90.70
C THR A 713 61.31 61.41 -91.86
N GLU A 714 62.08 60.41 -92.31
CA GLU A 714 63.02 60.59 -93.42
C GLU A 714 62.31 60.68 -94.77
N ILE A 715 61.24 59.90 -94.98
CA ILE A 715 60.36 60.02 -96.17
C ILE A 715 59.83 61.45 -96.30
N HIS A 716 59.45 62.10 -95.19
CA HIS A 716 58.96 63.48 -95.21
C HIS A 716 60.05 64.50 -95.60
N ARG A 717 61.32 64.27 -95.21
CA ARG A 717 62.44 65.12 -95.63
C ARG A 717 62.67 65.06 -97.15
N MET A 718 62.52 63.89 -97.77
CA MET A 718 62.62 63.75 -99.23
C MET A 718 61.50 64.51 -99.95
N GLN A 719 60.26 64.50 -99.44
CA GLN A 719 59.12 65.23 -100.01
C GLN A 719 59.35 66.75 -100.03
N ILE A 720 59.91 67.32 -98.96
CA ILE A 720 60.21 68.76 -98.87
C ILE A 720 61.23 69.17 -99.95
N ARG A 721 62.21 68.32 -100.25
CA ARG A 721 63.23 68.58 -101.29
C ARG A 721 62.64 68.67 -102.70
N HIS A 722 61.58 67.91 -102.99
CA HIS A 722 60.87 67.98 -104.28
C HIS A 722 60.11 69.30 -104.47
N GLN A 723 59.47 69.84 -103.42
CA GLN A 723 58.73 71.10 -103.50
C GLN A 723 59.63 72.31 -103.81
N GLN A 724 60.90 72.27 -103.43
CA GLN A 724 61.85 73.36 -103.70
C GLN A 724 62.19 73.49 -105.19
N LEU A 725 62.16 72.41 -105.97
CA LEU A 725 62.41 72.46 -107.42
C LEU A 725 61.29 73.20 -108.18
N LYS A 726 60.02 72.94 -107.85
CA LYS A 726 58.88 73.53 -108.59
C LYS A 726 58.86 75.06 -108.53
N ARG A 727 59.25 75.65 -107.40
CA ARG A 727 59.31 77.11 -107.19
C ARG A 727 60.34 77.83 -108.06
N ALA A 728 61.30 77.13 -108.66
CA ALA A 728 62.22 77.71 -109.63
C ALA A 728 61.58 77.89 -111.03
N GLN A 729 60.60 77.05 -111.38
CA GLN A 729 59.93 77.06 -112.68
C GLN A 729 58.87 78.16 -112.79
N GLU A 730 58.13 78.39 -111.70
CA GLU A 730 57.06 79.41 -111.61
C GLU A 730 57.59 80.84 -111.83
N LYS A 731 58.86 81.09 -111.46
CA LYS A 731 59.47 82.43 -111.50
C LYS A 731 59.75 82.94 -112.92
N LEU A 732 59.96 82.04 -113.89
CA LEU A 732 60.18 82.40 -115.30
C LEU A 732 58.90 82.91 -115.99
N ILE A 733 57.72 82.55 -115.47
CA ILE A 733 56.42 82.88 -116.05
C ILE A 733 56.00 84.32 -115.69
N GLN A 734 56.38 84.81 -114.51
CA GLN A 734 56.03 86.15 -114.02
C GLN A 734 56.66 87.30 -114.83
N ASP A 735 57.85 87.10 -115.40
CA ASP A 735 58.55 88.14 -116.16
C ASP A 735 57.89 88.45 -117.53
N LEU A 736 57.04 87.56 -118.06
CA LEU A 736 56.31 87.77 -119.31
C LEU A 736 54.99 88.55 -119.13
N ASP A 737 54.35 88.44 -117.96
CA ASP A 737 53.05 89.06 -117.66
C ASP A 737 53.15 90.61 -117.58
N HIS A 738 54.27 91.10 -117.03
CA HIS A 738 54.49 92.52 -116.74
C HIS A 738 54.42 93.43 -117.98
N CYS A 739 54.70 92.91 -119.19
CA CYS A 739 54.61 93.68 -120.43
C CYS A 739 53.19 93.81 -121.00
N VAL A 740 52.22 93.01 -120.53
CA VAL A 740 50.83 93.06 -121.01
C VAL A 740 50.01 94.10 -120.25
N MET A 741 50.16 94.13 -118.91
CA MET A 741 49.47 95.06 -117.99
C MET A 741 49.56 96.53 -118.42
N HIS A 742 50.68 96.95 -119.03
CA HIS A 742 50.90 98.35 -119.39
C HIS A 742 50.03 98.82 -120.58
N ARG A 743 49.46 97.90 -121.38
CA ARG A 743 48.53 98.26 -122.47
C ARG A 743 47.05 98.25 -122.07
N GLU A 744 46.63 97.46 -121.09
CA GLU A 744 45.25 97.51 -120.57
C GLU A 744 44.94 98.87 -119.89
N HIS A 745 45.93 99.44 -119.21
CA HIS A 745 45.84 100.77 -118.58
C HIS A 745 45.49 101.91 -119.58
N ILE A 746 45.70 101.69 -120.88
CA ILE A 746 45.47 102.69 -121.94
C ILE A 746 44.09 102.52 -122.61
N SER A 747 43.48 101.33 -122.60
CA SER A 747 42.10 101.16 -123.13
C SER A 747 41.03 101.52 -122.09
N VAL A 748 41.25 101.21 -120.81
CA VAL A 748 40.29 101.49 -119.72
C VAL A 748 40.13 102.99 -119.47
N THR A 749 41.13 103.82 -119.79
CA THR A 749 41.12 105.27 -119.54
C THR A 749 40.28 106.09 -120.53
N ALA A 750 39.73 105.49 -121.59
CA ALA A 750 38.85 106.16 -122.55
C ALA A 750 37.35 106.07 -122.19
N SER A 751 36.95 105.14 -121.32
CA SER A 751 35.55 104.76 -121.09
C SER A 751 34.98 105.22 -119.74
N SER A 752 35.52 106.28 -119.14
CA SER A 752 35.03 106.81 -117.85
C SER A 752 35.23 108.32 -117.71
N LYS A 753 34.23 109.09 -118.17
CA LYS A 753 34.10 110.54 -117.92
C LYS A 753 32.66 111.00 -117.68
N GLN A 754 32.02 110.41 -116.67
CA GLN A 754 30.96 111.06 -115.89
C GLN A 754 31.05 110.54 -114.44
N THR A 755 31.03 111.45 -113.47
CA THR A 755 30.92 111.26 -112.00
C THR A 755 31.73 110.10 -111.37
N MET A 756 32.85 110.32 -110.67
CA MET A 756 32.94 110.93 -109.32
C MET A 756 32.16 110.15 -108.25
N GLU A 757 32.70 109.80 -107.07
CA GLU A 757 34.04 110.08 -106.50
C GLU A 757 34.36 109.22 -105.25
N GLN A 758 35.66 109.13 -104.90
CA GLN A 758 36.21 108.91 -103.53
C GLN A 758 35.87 107.61 -102.74
N SER A 759 36.73 107.03 -101.89
CA SER A 759 38.19 107.21 -101.71
C SER A 759 38.88 106.00 -101.01
N LYS A 760 40.07 105.64 -101.54
CA LYS A 760 41.33 105.06 -100.99
C LYS A 760 41.39 104.05 -99.80
N PRO A 761 42.51 103.29 -99.65
CA PRO A 761 42.56 102.00 -98.93
C PRO A 761 43.67 101.90 -97.83
N THR A 762 44.17 100.68 -97.57
CA THR A 762 45.35 100.24 -96.75
C THR A 762 45.10 99.88 -95.27
N ALA A 763 45.88 98.99 -94.60
CA ALA A 763 46.62 97.79 -95.06
C ALA A 763 47.14 96.92 -93.88
N ALA A 764 47.12 95.59 -94.08
CA ALA A 764 48.08 94.57 -93.60
C ALA A 764 48.36 94.28 -92.08
N ARG A 765 48.61 92.98 -91.83
CA ARG A 765 49.27 92.34 -90.65
C ARG A 765 48.57 92.38 -89.29
N GLN A 766 48.00 91.23 -88.90
CA GLN A 766 48.53 90.37 -87.80
C GLN A 766 47.72 89.05 -87.68
N SER A 767 48.41 87.92 -87.52
CA SER A 767 47.79 86.65 -87.08
C SER A 767 48.78 85.82 -86.26
N ASN A 768 48.81 86.09 -84.96
CA ASN A 768 49.52 85.28 -83.94
C ASN A 768 48.72 85.20 -82.62
N THR A 769 47.44 85.57 -82.67
CA THR A 769 46.62 85.92 -81.51
C THR A 769 45.62 84.83 -81.16
N SER A 770 45.02 84.17 -82.17
CA SER A 770 43.93 83.19 -82.00
C SER A 770 44.33 81.92 -81.23
N ILE A 771 45.59 81.48 -81.34
CA ILE A 771 46.08 80.26 -80.67
C ILE A 771 46.24 80.46 -79.16
N LYS A 772 46.70 81.64 -78.72
CA LYS A 772 46.91 81.91 -77.29
C LYS A 772 45.60 81.97 -76.51
N TYR A 773 44.53 82.52 -77.09
CA TYR A 773 43.20 82.51 -76.45
C TYR A 773 42.64 81.09 -76.30
N LYS A 774 42.68 80.25 -77.34
CA LYS A 774 42.19 78.86 -77.24
C LYS A 774 42.93 78.00 -76.20
N ILE A 775 44.24 78.19 -76.03
CA ILE A 775 45.00 77.50 -74.97
C ILE A 775 44.62 78.00 -73.57
N ASN A 776 44.31 79.30 -73.42
CA ASN A 776 43.92 79.87 -72.14
C ASN A 776 42.50 79.47 -71.74
N ASP A 777 41.55 79.43 -72.69
CA ASP A 777 40.18 78.93 -72.47
C ASP A 777 40.18 77.47 -72.03
N LEU A 778 40.98 76.61 -72.67
CA LEU A 778 41.08 75.20 -72.27
C LEU A 778 41.68 75.03 -70.86
N ARG A 779 42.66 75.86 -70.48
CA ARG A 779 43.22 75.86 -69.11
C ARG A 779 42.24 76.39 -68.07
N ASN A 780 41.43 77.39 -68.41
CA ASN A 780 40.38 77.90 -67.53
C ASN A 780 39.27 76.86 -67.35
N LYS A 781 38.80 76.22 -68.44
CA LYS A 781 37.82 75.13 -68.38
C LYS A 781 38.33 73.93 -67.57
N LEU A 782 39.60 73.54 -67.72
CA LEU A 782 40.19 72.46 -66.92
C LEU A 782 40.19 72.80 -65.42
N LYS A 783 40.55 74.04 -65.06
CA LYS A 783 40.47 74.51 -63.66
C LYS A 783 39.04 74.57 -63.14
N GLN A 784 38.09 74.97 -63.98
CA GLN A 784 36.67 75.05 -63.64
C GLN A 784 36.11 73.65 -63.34
N ILE A 785 36.37 72.68 -64.23
CA ILE A 785 36.04 71.26 -64.03
C ILE A 785 36.74 70.68 -62.79
N GLN A 786 38.02 70.99 -62.54
CA GLN A 786 38.68 70.56 -61.30
C GLN A 786 38.03 71.16 -60.05
N SER A 787 37.63 72.45 -60.08
CA SER A 787 36.93 73.07 -58.96
C SER A 787 35.54 72.47 -58.74
N GLU A 788 34.81 72.16 -59.81
CA GLU A 788 33.50 71.50 -59.78
C GLU A 788 33.62 70.07 -59.22
N ILE A 789 34.61 69.28 -59.65
CA ILE A 789 34.90 67.96 -59.10
C ILE A 789 35.21 68.04 -57.60
N THR A 790 36.07 68.98 -57.17
CA THR A 790 36.34 69.14 -55.73
C THR A 790 35.10 69.56 -54.95
N LEU A 791 34.24 70.42 -55.52
CA LEU A 791 33.05 70.94 -54.84
C LEU A 791 31.94 69.88 -54.75
N ILE A 792 31.76 69.04 -55.78
CA ILE A 792 30.87 67.87 -55.75
C ILE A 792 31.38 66.83 -54.75
N SER A 793 32.68 66.52 -54.74
CA SER A 793 33.28 65.60 -53.76
C SER A 793 33.13 66.10 -52.32
N ASP A 794 33.30 67.41 -52.10
CA ASP A 794 33.06 68.05 -50.79
C ASP A 794 31.58 68.02 -50.40
N GLN A 795 30.65 68.20 -51.35
CA GLN A 795 29.21 68.11 -51.10
C GLN A 795 28.78 66.69 -50.74
N GLN A 796 29.22 65.68 -51.50
CA GLN A 796 28.93 64.27 -51.21
C GLN A 796 29.49 63.86 -49.84
N SER A 797 30.73 64.25 -49.52
CA SER A 797 31.31 64.03 -48.19
C SER A 797 30.52 64.73 -47.07
N LYS A 798 30.03 65.96 -47.31
CA LYS A 798 29.18 66.73 -46.38
C LYS A 798 27.72 66.25 -46.32
N GLN A 799 27.26 65.42 -47.24
CA GLN A 799 25.98 64.71 -47.16
C GLN A 799 26.15 63.42 -46.36
N ALA A 800 27.10 62.57 -46.74
CA ALA A 800 27.40 61.33 -46.02
C ALA A 800 27.70 61.57 -44.53
N THR A 801 28.52 62.58 -44.19
CA THR A 801 28.80 62.92 -42.77
C THR A 801 27.57 63.41 -42.00
N LYS A 802 26.58 64.04 -42.66
CA LYS A 802 25.31 64.39 -42.03
C LYS A 802 24.39 63.19 -41.86
N GLU A 803 24.34 62.30 -42.84
CA GLU A 803 23.59 61.05 -42.77
C GLU A 803 24.11 60.17 -41.62
N TYR A 804 25.43 60.01 -41.49
CA TYR A 804 26.06 59.37 -40.33
C TYR A 804 25.71 60.07 -39.00
N GLN A 805 25.67 61.41 -38.95
CA GLN A 805 25.29 62.15 -37.74
C GLN A 805 23.81 61.97 -37.37
N CYS A 806 22.90 61.97 -38.34
CA CYS A 806 21.48 61.66 -38.11
C CYS A 806 21.29 60.23 -37.62
N ILE A 807 21.97 59.25 -38.22
CA ILE A 807 21.95 57.85 -37.77
C ILE A 807 22.51 57.72 -36.34
N GLU A 808 23.58 58.45 -35.99
CA GLU A 808 24.07 58.51 -34.61
C GLU A 808 23.06 59.13 -33.62
N GLU A 809 22.35 60.19 -34.02
CA GLU A 809 21.29 60.79 -33.20
C GLU A 809 20.10 59.85 -33.02
N ASP A 810 19.66 59.16 -34.08
CA ASP A 810 18.55 58.22 -34.01
C ASP A 810 18.91 56.96 -33.22
N ILE A 811 20.15 56.47 -33.30
CA ILE A 811 20.65 55.41 -32.40
C ILE A 811 20.65 55.88 -30.93
N LYS A 812 20.98 57.15 -30.64
CA LYS A 812 20.90 57.71 -29.27
C LYS A 812 19.45 57.86 -28.80
N ARG A 813 18.53 58.28 -29.67
CA ARG A 813 17.07 58.33 -29.40
C ARG A 813 16.51 56.93 -29.11
N LEU A 814 16.82 55.94 -29.96
CA LEU A 814 16.40 54.54 -29.78
C LEU A 814 16.93 53.94 -28.48
N ARG A 815 18.20 54.19 -28.12
CA ARG A 815 18.74 53.76 -26.82
C ARG A 815 18.01 54.41 -25.64
N SER A 816 17.79 55.73 -25.69
CA SER A 816 17.03 56.44 -24.64
C SER A 816 15.58 55.94 -24.52
N HIS A 817 14.95 55.54 -25.64
CA HIS A 817 13.62 54.95 -25.62
C HIS A 817 13.62 53.53 -25.03
N ILE A 818 14.61 52.69 -25.36
CA ILE A 818 14.80 51.36 -24.73
C ILE A 818 15.07 51.49 -23.22
N GLU A 819 15.85 52.49 -22.79
CA GLU A 819 16.08 52.80 -21.37
C GLU A 819 14.79 53.27 -20.66
N GLN A 820 13.88 53.94 -21.36
CA GLN A 820 12.55 54.30 -20.83
C GLN A 820 11.61 53.09 -20.74
N GLU A 821 11.46 52.32 -21.83
CA GLU A 821 10.63 51.11 -21.88
C GLU A 821 11.08 50.08 -20.84
N THR A 822 12.39 49.90 -20.64
CA THR A 822 12.92 49.01 -19.58
C THR A 822 12.72 49.57 -18.17
N ALA A 823 12.69 50.89 -17.97
CA ALA A 823 12.29 51.48 -16.69
C ALA A 823 10.78 51.30 -16.41
N GLU A 824 9.94 51.39 -17.44
CA GLU A 824 8.49 51.17 -17.33
C GLU A 824 8.14 49.68 -17.12
N ASP A 825 8.77 48.74 -17.83
CA ASP A 825 8.62 47.30 -17.57
C ASP A 825 9.07 46.94 -16.14
N ASN A 826 10.20 47.45 -15.66
CA ASN A 826 10.62 47.27 -14.27
C ASN A 826 9.60 47.84 -13.26
N LYS A 827 8.99 49.00 -13.55
CA LYS A 827 7.93 49.57 -12.72
C LYS A 827 6.67 48.70 -12.72
N ILE A 828 6.24 48.22 -13.89
CA ILE A 828 5.09 47.33 -14.05
C ILE A 828 5.32 45.99 -13.33
N ARG A 829 6.53 45.43 -13.38
CA ARG A 829 6.92 44.23 -12.61
C ARG A 829 6.79 44.46 -11.10
N CYS A 830 7.29 45.58 -10.58
CA CYS A 830 7.13 45.94 -9.18
C CYS A 830 5.65 46.11 -8.78
N GLU A 831 4.81 46.72 -9.63
CA GLU A 831 3.37 46.84 -9.41
C GLU A 831 2.65 45.48 -9.44
N ILE A 832 3.06 44.56 -10.32
CA ILE A 832 2.57 43.17 -10.36
C ILE A 832 2.98 42.39 -9.11
N GLU A 833 4.22 42.51 -8.64
CA GLU A 833 4.67 41.84 -7.42
C GLU A 833 3.94 42.36 -6.17
N ALA A 834 3.75 43.67 -6.06
CA ALA A 834 2.94 44.29 -5.01
C ALA A 834 1.48 43.81 -5.04
N GLY A 835 0.86 43.78 -6.23
CA GLY A 835 -0.49 43.25 -6.42
C GLY A 835 -0.61 41.76 -6.08
N MET A 836 0.41 40.95 -6.38
CA MET A 836 0.46 39.54 -6.03
C MET A 836 0.66 39.31 -4.52
N LEU A 837 1.45 40.15 -3.84
CA LEU A 837 1.57 40.17 -2.38
C LEU A 837 0.24 40.55 -1.71
N GLN A 838 -0.43 41.60 -2.19
CA GLN A 838 -1.74 42.02 -1.68
C GLN A 838 -2.84 40.97 -1.95
N LYS A 839 -2.80 40.28 -3.09
CA LYS A 839 -3.67 39.15 -3.40
C LYS A 839 -3.44 37.97 -2.43
N HIS A 840 -2.18 37.68 -2.09
CA HIS A 840 -1.82 36.64 -1.12
C HIS A 840 -2.32 37.01 0.29
N GLU A 841 -2.12 38.26 0.73
CA GLU A 841 -2.61 38.76 2.02
C GLU A 841 -4.15 38.67 2.12
N ASN A 842 -4.87 39.06 1.08
CA ASN A 842 -6.32 38.95 1.01
C ASN A 842 -6.79 37.49 1.02
N LEU A 843 -6.10 36.60 0.29
CA LEU A 843 -6.41 35.17 0.27
C LEU A 843 -6.23 34.54 1.66
N GLU A 844 -5.11 34.80 2.33
CA GLU A 844 -4.88 34.34 3.71
C GLU A 844 -5.94 34.88 4.67
N ASN A 845 -6.24 36.18 4.61
CA ASN A 845 -7.33 36.78 5.40
C ASN A 845 -8.69 36.10 5.16
N ILE A 846 -9.00 35.69 3.92
CA ILE A 846 -10.21 34.93 3.58
C ILE A 846 -10.13 33.50 4.12
N ILE A 847 -9.02 32.79 3.94
CA ILE A 847 -8.81 31.42 4.45
C ILE A 847 -8.93 31.39 5.97
N ARG A 848 -8.32 32.34 6.68
CA ARG A 848 -8.40 32.52 8.13
C ARG A 848 -9.84 32.80 8.59
N LYS A 849 -10.56 33.71 7.93
CA LYS A 849 -12.00 33.96 8.20
C LYS A 849 -12.87 32.74 7.91
N GLN A 850 -12.62 32.02 6.82
CA GLN A 850 -13.33 30.78 6.49
C GLN A 850 -13.04 29.66 7.49
N ASN A 851 -11.79 29.50 7.95
CA ASN A 851 -11.42 28.48 8.91
C ASN A 851 -11.98 28.80 10.30
N ARG A 852 -11.98 30.08 10.73
CA ARG A 852 -12.71 30.54 11.92
C ARG A 852 -14.22 30.28 11.80
N ALA A 853 -14.82 30.54 10.64
CA ALA A 853 -16.24 30.22 10.38
C ALA A 853 -16.52 28.70 10.35
N LYS A 854 -15.62 27.87 9.81
CA LYS A 854 -15.69 26.40 9.87
C LYS A 854 -15.60 25.93 11.32
N SER A 855 -14.75 26.52 12.16
CA SER A 855 -14.66 26.22 13.60
C SER A 855 -15.93 26.64 14.35
N TYR A 856 -16.52 27.81 14.07
CA TYR A 856 -17.83 28.18 14.63
C TYR A 856 -18.97 27.28 14.13
N ARG A 857 -18.95 26.82 12.87
CA ARG A 857 -19.90 25.81 12.36
C ARG A 857 -19.70 24.45 13.05
N ARG A 858 -18.47 24.04 13.33
CA ARG A 858 -18.17 22.82 14.12
C ARG A 858 -18.67 22.94 15.56
N LEU A 859 -18.53 24.12 16.18
CA LEU A 859 -19.11 24.43 17.50
C LEU A 859 -20.64 24.36 17.49
N ASN A 860 -21.31 24.93 16.48
CA ASN A 860 -22.78 24.89 16.39
C ASN A 860 -23.35 23.53 15.94
N ALA A 861 -22.59 22.73 15.19
CA ALA A 861 -23.00 21.39 14.75
C ALA A 861 -22.74 20.30 15.81
N ALA A 862 -21.91 20.58 16.82
CA ALA A 862 -21.71 19.69 17.95
C ALA A 862 -22.88 19.78 18.92
N ALA A 863 -23.80 18.81 18.88
CA ALA A 863 -24.92 18.69 19.82
C ALA A 863 -24.50 18.29 21.26
N GLN A 864 -23.21 18.37 21.60
CA GLN A 864 -22.70 18.23 22.95
C GLN A 864 -22.13 19.57 23.45
N PRO A 865 -22.39 19.96 24.71
CA PRO A 865 -21.74 21.13 25.30
C PRO A 865 -20.23 20.90 25.38
N LEU A 866 -19.46 21.71 24.65
CA LEU A 866 -18.01 21.61 24.65
C LEU A 866 -17.47 21.83 26.08
N LYS A 867 -16.58 20.95 26.55
CA LYS A 867 -15.90 21.13 27.84
C LYS A 867 -15.07 22.42 27.79
N LEU A 868 -15.51 23.45 28.51
CA LEU A 868 -14.76 24.68 28.75
C LEU A 868 -13.34 24.32 29.24
N PRO A 869 -12.27 24.92 28.67
CA PRO A 869 -10.91 24.65 29.11
C PRO A 869 -10.70 25.04 30.59
N ARG A 870 -9.75 24.39 31.25
CA ARG A 870 -9.44 24.59 32.67
C ARG A 870 -8.94 26.01 32.95
N SER A 871 -9.80 26.86 33.51
CA SER A 871 -9.50 28.25 33.91
C SER A 871 -9.15 29.20 32.76
N GLU A 872 -9.78 30.38 32.78
CA GLU A 872 -9.50 31.49 31.87
C GLU A 872 -8.01 31.87 31.89
N ALA A 873 -7.37 31.82 33.07
CA ALA A 873 -5.93 32.07 33.21
C ALA A 873 -5.04 31.07 32.43
N SER A 874 -5.46 29.81 32.26
CA SER A 874 -4.70 28.85 31.44
C SER A 874 -4.88 29.09 29.95
N ILE A 875 -6.02 29.64 29.52
CA ILE A 875 -6.27 30.04 28.12
C ILE A 875 -5.43 31.28 27.81
N LEU A 876 -5.46 32.28 28.68
CA LEU A 876 -4.64 33.49 28.56
C LEU A 876 -3.15 33.18 28.55
N ALA A 877 -2.65 32.29 29.43
CA ALA A 877 -1.25 31.88 29.44
C ALA A 877 -0.84 31.12 28.17
N GLN A 878 -1.72 30.28 27.60
CA GLN A 878 -1.46 29.61 26.32
C GLN A 878 -1.49 30.60 25.14
N MET A 879 -2.39 31.59 25.18
CA MET A 879 -2.46 32.66 24.18
C MET A 879 -1.22 33.55 24.23
N GLN A 880 -0.78 34.00 25.41
CA GLN A 880 0.46 34.76 25.58
C GLN A 880 1.66 33.97 25.07
N LYS A 881 1.81 32.70 25.45
CA LYS A 881 2.92 31.86 24.98
C LYS A 881 2.91 31.65 23.45
N GLN A 882 1.74 31.64 22.81
CA GLN A 882 1.67 31.60 21.35
C GLN A 882 1.98 32.96 20.71
N LEU A 883 1.59 34.09 21.32
CA LEU A 883 1.97 35.43 20.88
C LEU A 883 3.49 35.63 20.98
N GLU A 884 4.09 35.36 22.14
CA GLU A 884 5.55 35.41 22.38
C GLU A 884 6.33 34.58 21.34
N MET A 885 5.87 33.36 21.05
CA MET A 885 6.48 32.50 20.03
C MET A 885 6.30 33.04 18.61
N ASN A 886 5.17 33.69 18.33
CA ASN A 886 4.89 34.29 17.02
C ASN A 886 5.70 35.57 16.81
N ASP A 887 5.84 36.41 17.84
CA ASP A 887 6.68 37.61 17.84
C ASP A 887 8.16 37.23 17.63
N HIS A 888 8.67 36.20 18.31
CA HIS A 888 10.02 35.67 18.05
C HIS A 888 10.22 35.17 16.61
N LEU A 889 9.20 34.58 15.97
CA LEU A 889 9.26 34.18 14.56
C LEU A 889 9.20 35.39 13.62
N ILE A 890 8.41 36.41 13.97
CA ILE A 890 8.31 37.69 13.24
C ILE A 890 9.63 38.46 13.30
N ASP A 891 10.33 38.46 14.44
CA ASP A 891 11.65 39.07 14.58
C ASP A 891 12.72 38.29 13.79
N ALA A 892 12.73 36.96 13.89
CA ALA A 892 13.65 36.10 13.14
C ALA A 892 13.48 36.23 11.61
N ILE A 893 12.25 36.47 11.13
CA ILE A 893 11.99 36.69 9.70
C ILE A 893 12.27 38.14 9.28
N GLN A 894 12.17 39.11 10.19
CA GLN A 894 12.61 40.48 9.91
C GLN A 894 14.14 40.58 9.77
N SER A 895 14.92 39.90 10.61
CA SER A 895 16.38 39.83 10.45
C SER A 895 16.79 39.04 9.19
N LEU A 896 16.18 37.86 8.94
CA LEU A 896 16.40 37.16 7.67
C LEU A 896 16.04 37.99 6.42
N SER A 897 15.07 38.91 6.55
CA SER A 897 14.71 39.85 5.48
C SER A 897 15.62 41.07 5.35
N SER A 898 16.42 41.42 6.37
CA SER A 898 17.50 42.42 6.23
C SER A 898 18.77 41.79 5.66
N ASP A 899 19.06 40.54 6.04
CA ASP A 899 20.28 39.84 5.67
C ASP A 899 20.23 39.33 4.22
N HIS A 900 19.03 39.13 3.66
CA HIS A 900 18.79 38.60 2.31
C HIS A 900 17.76 39.42 1.51
N PRO A 901 18.11 40.66 1.07
CA PRO A 901 17.19 41.55 0.34
C PRO A 901 16.67 40.96 -0.98
N GLU A 902 17.47 40.11 -1.65
CA GLU A 902 17.09 39.38 -2.88
C GLU A 902 15.84 38.49 -2.73
N LYS A 903 15.42 38.19 -1.49
CA LYS A 903 14.28 37.31 -1.18
C LYS A 903 13.17 38.05 -0.40
N GLN A 904 13.17 39.38 -0.41
CA GLN A 904 12.19 40.20 0.31
C GLN A 904 10.73 39.81 0.01
N SER A 905 10.37 39.56 -1.26
CA SER A 905 9.02 39.14 -1.66
C SER A 905 8.61 37.72 -1.22
N PHE A 906 9.56 36.91 -0.74
CA PHE A 906 9.30 35.63 -0.07
C PHE A 906 9.07 35.84 1.43
N PHE A 907 9.95 36.58 2.11
CA PHE A 907 9.82 36.87 3.54
C PHE A 907 8.56 37.72 3.85
N SER A 908 8.15 38.63 2.97
CA SER A 908 6.88 39.36 3.11
C SER A 908 5.66 38.44 3.14
N LYS A 909 5.64 37.35 2.35
CA LYS A 909 4.53 36.36 2.37
C LYS A 909 4.47 35.64 3.71
N LEU A 910 5.61 35.26 4.27
CA LEU A 910 5.70 34.66 5.60
C LEU A 910 5.27 35.64 6.70
N LEU A 911 5.67 36.92 6.61
CA LEU A 911 5.21 37.95 7.55
C LEU A 911 3.69 38.18 7.49
N HIS A 912 3.06 38.11 6.32
CA HIS A 912 1.59 38.19 6.20
C HIS A 912 0.89 37.00 6.88
N VAL A 913 1.50 35.81 6.86
CA VAL A 913 0.98 34.62 7.54
C VAL A 913 1.12 34.70 9.06
N LEU A 914 2.08 35.47 9.60
CA LEU A 914 2.36 35.57 11.04
C LEU A 914 1.80 36.84 11.72
N LYS A 915 1.78 38.00 11.06
CA LYS A 915 1.34 39.29 11.65
C LYS A 915 -0.20 39.46 11.80
N THR A 916 -0.99 38.41 11.59
CA THR A 916 -2.47 38.44 11.67
C THR A 916 -3.06 37.24 12.41
#